data_AF-A0A318TWR0-F1
#
_entry.id   AF-A0A318TWR0-F1
#
_cell.length_a   1.000
_cell.length_b   1.000
_cell.length_c   1.000
_cell.angle_alpha   90.00
_cell.angle_beta   90.00
_cell.angle_gamma   90.00
#
_symmetry.space_group_name_H-M   'P 1'
#
loop_
_entity.id
_entity.type
_entity.pdbx_description
1 polymer ?
#
loop_
_entity_poly.entity_id
_entity_poly.type
_entity_poly.pdbx_seq_one_letter_code
_entity_poly.pdbx_strand_id
1 'polypeptide(L)'
;MPLGKAERACVACGPALAVVLALIAVFTLLFRLWPGLDLTVTQLFHDPATGMALAGQPFWQGVLALMKLASGLFAGAALVLFPLSLLRKGRRDALAVRFWGLVILLYTLGLGVLVNGVMKRGFGRPRPVQIEAFGGDAPFSAAWQVSGYCHSACSFVSAEVAAATALSFGLSLGALWFAARPGARLWRGLSWLSFALLALTAIERIGSGRHFLSDVIFAALLIAALGLGLACLLRPRADALPPSPETLSMTSPPASSARSLGVTALLLTLGLALALPLLRPVLPVDETRYLTVAWEMQRDGTFIVPHLNGEIYGHKPPLLFWLINLVWSLTGVSEVAARLVAPGFGVLAVALTWGLGNRLFPDRPGLGARAALILASTGVFAIFATLTMFDTMLTVATLLGLLALLQLDRGGRWPAVLGLGAALAFGVLAKGPVILVHLMPLALARPLWTAAASPVGAGGWYRRIAASIGVALLLLAAWLLPALWLGGADYRAEILWRQSAGRMVNAFDHARPVWFFVAALPVLLWPWAWRLPTLSGLFRAGTWADPRARLLAIWGLSTLLLFSLISGKQVHYLLPALPAAALALAAAPAPRRGWGALVACALVTVPVLIWAGLLAAGRAKIDGGAVTALGPLTLLLATAVALLGLGAIHLAARRVPHLAWAMVAPVALLTMHLALRPALFEHFDSARFATELSRAPEAGVAIVGYPYQGEFGFTARLTTPIQVLAEDEVAGWVGQHPGGLILSASDAPETGTEVGEAWLAGHELRAYRLP
;
A
#
# COMPACT_ATOMS: atom_id res chain seq x y z
N MET A 1 -37.67 -24.66 -21.96
CA MET A 1 -37.98 -23.23 -21.66
C MET A 1 -37.00 -22.36 -22.43
N PRO A 2 -37.44 -21.36 -23.20
CA PRO A 2 -36.53 -20.50 -23.94
C PRO A 2 -35.69 -19.69 -22.94
N LEU A 3 -34.37 -19.68 -23.12
CA LEU A 3 -33.42 -18.86 -22.35
C LEU A 3 -34.00 -17.45 -22.16
N GLY A 4 -34.09 -17.00 -20.92
CA GLY A 4 -34.63 -15.67 -20.60
C GLY A 4 -33.83 -14.60 -21.36
N LYS A 5 -34.45 -13.48 -21.73
CA LYS A 5 -33.74 -12.37 -22.42
C LYS A 5 -32.46 -11.93 -21.69
N ALA A 6 -32.40 -12.09 -20.37
CA ALA A 6 -31.20 -11.85 -19.56
C ALA A 6 -30.07 -12.86 -19.77
N GLU A 7 -30.37 -14.13 -20.08
CA GLU A 7 -29.36 -15.17 -20.37
C GLU A 7 -28.81 -15.01 -21.79
N ARG A 8 -29.63 -14.59 -22.77
CA ARG A 8 -29.18 -14.31 -24.15
C ARG A 8 -28.29 -13.08 -24.26
N ALA A 9 -28.55 -12.02 -23.50
CA ALA A 9 -27.63 -10.88 -23.40
C ALA A 9 -26.27 -11.26 -22.76
N CYS A 10 -26.22 -12.36 -22.00
CA CYS A 10 -25.05 -12.82 -21.24
C CYS A 10 -24.03 -13.63 -22.09
N VAL A 11 -24.44 -14.15 -23.25
CA VAL A 11 -23.56 -14.88 -24.19
C VAL A 11 -22.65 -13.92 -24.99
N ALA A 12 -23.01 -12.64 -25.09
CA ALA A 12 -22.34 -11.66 -25.95
C ALA A 12 -21.17 -10.89 -25.31
N CYS A 13 -20.91 -11.02 -24.00
CA CYS A 13 -19.89 -10.18 -23.34
C CYS A 13 -18.43 -10.50 -23.78
N GLY A 14 -18.13 -11.77 -24.08
CA GLY A 14 -16.83 -12.16 -24.64
C GLY A 14 -16.59 -11.59 -26.04
N PRO A 15 -17.50 -11.80 -27.00
CA PRO A 15 -17.45 -11.16 -28.31
C PRO A 15 -17.41 -9.63 -28.24
N ALA A 16 -18.21 -8.99 -27.38
CA ALA A 16 -18.20 -7.54 -27.21
C ALA A 16 -16.87 -7.02 -26.67
N LEU A 17 -16.25 -7.71 -25.70
CA LEU A 17 -14.91 -7.35 -25.22
C LEU A 17 -13.87 -7.50 -26.33
N ALA A 18 -13.94 -8.58 -27.12
CA ALA A 18 -13.05 -8.78 -28.26
C ALA A 18 -13.19 -7.66 -29.30
N VAL A 19 -14.42 -7.21 -29.58
CA VAL A 19 -14.68 -6.06 -30.47
C VAL A 19 -14.08 -4.78 -29.91
N VAL A 20 -14.26 -4.48 -28.62
CA VAL A 20 -13.67 -3.26 -28.02
C VAL A 20 -12.14 -3.31 -28.01
N LEU A 21 -11.54 -4.48 -27.73
CA LEU A 21 -10.09 -4.66 -27.82
C LEU A 21 -9.58 -4.53 -29.27
N ALA A 22 -10.32 -5.05 -30.24
CA ALA A 22 -10.02 -4.86 -31.66
C ALA A 22 -10.12 -3.38 -32.05
N LEU A 23 -11.13 -2.65 -31.58
CA LEU A 23 -11.24 -1.20 -31.79
C LEU A 23 -10.05 -0.46 -31.16
N ILE A 24 -9.61 -0.82 -29.95
CA ILE A 24 -8.39 -0.25 -29.35
C ILE A 24 -7.19 -0.47 -30.27
N ALA A 25 -7.00 -1.68 -30.80
CA ALA A 25 -5.90 -1.99 -31.71
C ALA A 25 -6.00 -1.20 -33.04
N VAL A 26 -7.19 -1.13 -33.63
CA VAL A 26 -7.46 -0.38 -34.87
C VAL A 26 -7.23 1.11 -34.67
N PHE A 27 -7.75 1.71 -33.61
CA PHE A 27 -7.50 3.13 -33.33
C PHE A 27 -6.05 3.40 -32.97
N THR A 28 -5.36 2.47 -32.29
CA THR A 28 -3.92 2.58 -32.01
C THR A 28 -3.13 2.59 -33.32
N LEU A 29 -3.48 1.71 -34.26
CA LEU A 29 -2.87 1.69 -35.58
C LEU A 29 -3.19 2.96 -36.36
N LEU A 30 -4.44 3.41 -36.35
CA LEU A 30 -4.89 4.64 -37.04
C LEU A 30 -4.11 5.87 -36.56
N PHE A 31 -4.05 6.12 -35.25
CA PHE A 31 -3.35 7.28 -34.71
C PHE A 31 -1.83 7.17 -34.79
N ARG A 32 -1.28 5.96 -34.95
CA ARG A 32 0.14 5.75 -35.21
C ARG A 32 0.51 5.99 -36.67
N LEU A 33 -0.33 5.57 -37.60
CA LEU A 33 -0.13 5.80 -39.03
C LEU A 33 -0.46 7.23 -39.45
N TRP A 34 -1.42 7.88 -38.76
CA TRP A 34 -1.86 9.23 -39.08
C TRP A 34 -2.00 10.11 -37.81
N PRO A 35 -0.88 10.51 -37.20
CA PRO A 35 -0.90 11.29 -35.96
C PRO A 35 -1.49 12.71 -36.14
N GLY A 36 -1.45 13.26 -37.36
CA GLY A 36 -2.03 14.57 -37.69
C GLY A 36 -3.56 14.64 -37.59
N LEU A 37 -4.25 13.51 -37.41
CA LEU A 37 -5.71 13.48 -37.20
C LEU A 37 -6.12 14.23 -35.93
N ASP A 38 -5.32 14.13 -34.86
CA ASP A 38 -5.56 14.86 -33.61
C ASP A 38 -5.48 16.38 -33.81
N LEU A 39 -4.53 16.85 -34.63
CA LEU A 39 -4.37 18.27 -34.96
C LEU A 39 -5.53 18.75 -35.83
N THR A 40 -5.86 17.99 -36.89
CA THR A 40 -6.92 18.34 -37.84
C THR A 40 -8.27 18.51 -37.15
N VAL A 41 -8.61 17.59 -36.24
CA VAL A 41 -9.90 17.64 -35.53
C VAL A 41 -9.92 18.75 -34.49
N THR A 42 -8.79 19.03 -33.83
CA THR A 42 -8.72 20.14 -32.87
C THR A 42 -8.79 21.49 -33.59
N GLN A 43 -8.19 21.63 -34.78
CA GLN A 43 -8.22 22.86 -35.58
C GLN A 43 -9.64 23.32 -35.91
N LEU A 44 -10.60 22.41 -36.04
CA LEU A 44 -12.02 22.76 -36.27
C LEU A 44 -12.63 23.61 -35.15
N PHE A 45 -12.00 23.63 -33.97
CA PHE A 45 -12.44 24.38 -32.80
C PHE A 45 -11.48 25.50 -32.41
N HIS A 46 -10.46 25.80 -33.21
CA HIS A 46 -9.46 26.82 -32.91
C HIS A 46 -9.49 27.96 -33.92
N ASP A 47 -9.65 29.18 -33.43
CA ASP A 47 -9.53 30.41 -34.20
C ASP A 47 -8.28 31.18 -33.70
N PRO A 48 -7.31 31.53 -34.58
CA PRO A 48 -6.13 32.29 -34.18
C PRO A 48 -6.41 33.62 -33.46
N ALA A 49 -7.56 34.26 -33.71
CA ALA A 49 -7.92 35.54 -33.11
C ALA A 49 -8.61 35.40 -31.74
N THR A 50 -9.35 34.32 -31.51
CA THR A 50 -10.20 34.15 -30.31
C THR A 50 -9.88 32.91 -29.47
N GLY A 51 -8.93 32.08 -29.91
CA GLY A 51 -8.50 30.86 -29.24
C GLY A 51 -9.46 29.69 -29.44
N MET A 52 -9.64 28.86 -28.40
CA MET A 52 -10.49 27.67 -28.46
C MET A 52 -11.97 28.03 -28.35
N ALA A 53 -12.77 27.69 -29.38
CA ALA A 53 -14.15 28.12 -29.56
C ALA A 53 -15.10 27.78 -28.41
N LEU A 54 -14.86 26.67 -27.69
CA LEU A 54 -15.71 26.25 -26.57
C LEU A 54 -15.13 26.63 -25.20
N ALA A 55 -13.93 27.19 -25.14
CA ALA A 55 -13.32 27.59 -23.88
C ALA A 55 -14.09 28.76 -23.24
N GLY A 56 -14.40 28.66 -21.95
CA GLY A 56 -15.07 29.73 -21.21
C GLY A 56 -16.58 29.87 -21.44
N GLN A 57 -17.16 29.12 -22.38
CA GLN A 57 -18.58 29.25 -22.73
C GLN A 57 -19.51 28.66 -21.65
N PRO A 58 -20.51 29.42 -21.14
CA PRO A 58 -21.36 29.00 -20.01
C PRO A 58 -22.12 27.70 -20.25
N PHE A 59 -22.66 27.50 -21.45
CA PHE A 59 -23.38 26.27 -21.83
C PHE A 59 -22.49 25.03 -21.65
N TRP A 60 -21.28 25.07 -22.17
CA TRP A 60 -20.32 23.98 -22.15
C TRP A 60 -19.77 23.69 -20.75
N GLN A 61 -19.58 24.73 -19.94
CA GLN A 61 -19.30 24.57 -18.50
C GLN A 61 -20.48 23.88 -17.78
N GLY A 62 -21.71 24.23 -18.14
CA GLY A 62 -22.94 23.58 -17.65
C GLY A 62 -23.00 22.09 -18.00
N VAL A 63 -22.64 21.70 -19.23
CA VAL A 63 -22.56 20.29 -19.67
C VAL A 63 -21.61 19.50 -18.77
N LEU A 64 -20.41 20.03 -18.49
CA LEU A 64 -19.44 19.38 -17.62
C LEU A 64 -19.90 19.31 -16.17
N ALA A 65 -20.50 20.38 -15.66
CA ALA A 65 -21.03 20.41 -14.30
C ALA A 65 -22.12 19.34 -14.14
N LEU A 66 -23.02 19.23 -15.12
CA LEU A 66 -24.06 18.20 -15.16
C LEU A 66 -23.46 16.80 -15.25
N MET A 67 -22.43 16.59 -16.08
CA MET A 67 -21.71 15.32 -16.15
C MET A 67 -21.11 14.95 -14.79
N LYS A 68 -20.40 15.89 -14.14
CA LYS A 68 -19.74 15.66 -12.84
C LYS A 68 -20.75 15.34 -11.76
N LEU A 69 -21.87 16.08 -11.74
CA LEU A 69 -22.96 15.81 -10.83
C LEU A 69 -23.58 14.43 -11.10
N ALA A 70 -23.95 14.11 -12.34
CA ALA A 70 -24.59 12.83 -12.68
C ALA A 70 -23.68 11.63 -12.38
N SER A 71 -22.41 11.72 -12.75
CA SER A 71 -21.40 10.68 -12.50
C SER A 71 -21.10 10.54 -11.00
N GLY A 72 -20.97 11.66 -10.28
CA GLY A 72 -20.78 11.69 -8.83
C GLY A 72 -21.97 11.11 -8.07
N LEU A 73 -23.20 11.47 -8.45
CA LEU A 73 -24.43 10.92 -7.87
C LEU A 73 -24.53 9.41 -8.15
N PHE A 74 -24.18 8.94 -9.34
CA PHE A 74 -24.23 7.52 -9.67
C PHE A 74 -23.18 6.70 -8.90
N ALA A 75 -21.96 7.23 -8.76
CA ALA A 75 -20.92 6.62 -7.93
C ALA A 75 -21.29 6.63 -6.44
N GLY A 76 -21.82 7.75 -5.94
CA GLY A 76 -22.33 7.88 -4.57
C GLY A 76 -23.49 6.92 -4.29
N ALA A 77 -24.42 6.79 -5.23
CA ALA A 77 -25.49 5.81 -5.17
C ALA A 77 -24.93 4.39 -5.11
N ALA A 78 -23.85 4.07 -5.83
CA ALA A 78 -23.20 2.77 -5.73
C ALA A 78 -22.62 2.52 -4.33
N LEU A 79 -21.97 3.51 -3.71
CA LEU A 79 -21.42 3.41 -2.36
C LEU A 79 -22.47 3.21 -1.27
N VAL A 80 -23.70 3.72 -1.49
CA VAL A 80 -24.83 3.57 -0.56
C VAL A 80 -25.62 2.29 -0.85
N LEU A 81 -25.92 2.01 -2.12
CA LEU A 81 -26.77 0.90 -2.52
C LEU A 81 -26.03 -0.44 -2.52
N PHE A 82 -24.70 -0.45 -2.64
CA PHE A 82 -23.89 -1.65 -2.46
C PHE A 82 -24.05 -2.24 -1.05
N PRO A 83 -23.76 -1.55 0.06
CA PRO A 83 -23.96 -2.10 1.40
C PRO A 83 -25.43 -2.39 1.69
N LEU A 84 -26.37 -1.55 1.25
CA LEU A 84 -27.81 -1.85 1.40
C LEU A 84 -28.22 -3.13 0.67
N SER A 85 -27.63 -3.41 -0.50
CA SER A 85 -27.88 -4.66 -1.22
C SER A 85 -27.27 -5.89 -0.54
N LEU A 86 -26.22 -5.72 0.28
CA LEU A 86 -25.65 -6.79 1.11
C LEU A 86 -26.56 -7.17 2.30
N LEU A 87 -27.44 -6.27 2.74
CA LEU A 87 -28.36 -6.49 3.87
C LEU A 87 -29.64 -7.26 3.49
N ARG A 88 -29.93 -7.43 2.19
CA ARG A 88 -31.17 -8.07 1.68
C ARG A 88 -30.91 -9.54 1.31
N LYS A 89 -31.86 -10.44 1.63
CA LYS A 89 -31.74 -11.90 1.42
C LYS A 89 -32.51 -12.35 0.17
N GLY A 90 -31.79 -12.77 -0.88
CA GLY A 90 -32.41 -13.42 -2.05
C GLY A 90 -31.55 -13.51 -3.31
N ARG A 91 -31.93 -14.39 -4.25
CA ARG A 91 -31.27 -14.55 -5.58
C ARG A 91 -31.33 -13.26 -6.41
N ARG A 92 -32.37 -12.44 -6.18
CA ARG A 92 -32.59 -11.12 -6.81
C ARG A 92 -31.73 -10.01 -6.18
N ASP A 93 -31.23 -10.22 -4.97
CA ASP A 93 -30.35 -9.29 -4.25
C ASP A 93 -28.88 -9.51 -4.60
N ALA A 94 -28.49 -10.76 -4.88
CA ALA A 94 -27.16 -11.09 -5.39
C ALA A 94 -26.83 -10.39 -6.72
N LEU A 95 -27.83 -10.13 -7.57
CA LEU A 95 -27.65 -9.36 -8.82
C LEU A 95 -27.41 -7.87 -8.53
N ALA A 96 -28.09 -7.30 -7.53
CA ALA A 96 -27.88 -5.91 -7.11
C ALA A 96 -26.50 -5.72 -6.47
N VAL A 97 -26.05 -6.66 -5.63
CA VAL A 97 -24.69 -6.67 -5.05
C VAL A 97 -23.63 -6.69 -6.15
N ARG A 98 -23.79 -7.56 -7.15
CA ARG A 98 -22.87 -7.65 -8.29
C ARG A 98 -22.86 -6.37 -9.12
N PHE A 99 -24.04 -5.80 -9.38
CA PHE A 99 -24.17 -4.58 -10.16
C PHE A 99 -23.49 -3.40 -9.48
N TRP A 100 -23.83 -3.11 -8.21
CA TRP A 100 -23.23 -1.98 -7.51
C TRP A 100 -21.75 -2.20 -7.19
N GLY A 101 -21.34 -3.44 -6.91
CA GLY A 101 -19.93 -3.80 -6.78
C GLY A 101 -19.15 -3.57 -8.09
N LEU A 102 -19.75 -3.88 -9.25
CA LEU A 102 -19.16 -3.56 -10.55
C LEU A 102 -19.02 -2.07 -10.76
N VAL A 103 -20.04 -1.26 -10.44
CA VAL A 103 -19.96 0.21 -10.56
C VAL A 103 -18.84 0.75 -9.68
N ILE A 104 -18.71 0.29 -8.44
CA ILE A 104 -17.59 0.68 -7.56
C ILE A 104 -16.25 0.31 -8.19
N LEU A 105 -16.10 -0.93 -8.68
CA LEU A 105 -14.86 -1.40 -9.30
C LEU A 105 -14.53 -0.63 -10.58
N LEU A 106 -15.52 -0.32 -11.41
CA LEU A 106 -15.34 0.44 -12.65
C LEU A 106 -14.87 1.87 -12.37
N TYR A 107 -15.43 2.52 -11.35
CA TYR A 107 -15.01 3.87 -10.98
C TYR A 107 -13.64 3.90 -10.29
N THR A 108 -13.35 2.94 -9.41
CA THR A 108 -12.06 2.87 -8.69
C THR A 108 -10.91 2.42 -9.58
N LEU A 109 -11.06 1.29 -10.29
CA LEU A 109 -10.04 0.76 -11.19
C LEU A 109 -9.95 1.56 -12.49
N GLY A 110 -11.08 2.03 -13.03
CA GLY A 110 -11.11 2.79 -14.27
C GLY A 110 -10.66 4.23 -14.08
N LEU A 111 -11.41 5.04 -13.32
CA LEU A 111 -11.08 6.46 -13.17
C LEU A 111 -9.89 6.66 -12.23
N GLY A 112 -9.85 5.96 -11.09
CA GLY A 112 -8.80 6.12 -10.08
C GLY A 112 -7.44 5.60 -10.54
N VAL A 113 -7.37 4.30 -10.82
CA VAL A 113 -6.09 3.62 -11.13
C VAL A 113 -5.70 3.80 -12.59
N LEU A 114 -6.53 3.35 -13.54
CA LEU A 114 -6.18 3.32 -14.95
C LEU A 114 -5.99 4.72 -15.53
N VAL A 115 -6.98 5.60 -15.41
CA VAL A 115 -6.92 6.93 -16.06
C VAL A 115 -6.02 7.90 -15.31
N ASN A 116 -6.27 8.13 -14.02
CA ASN A 116 -5.50 9.12 -13.26
C ASN A 116 -4.16 8.59 -12.72
N GLY A 117 -4.08 7.30 -12.39
CA GLY A 117 -2.88 6.69 -11.82
C GLY A 117 -1.85 6.27 -12.87
N VAL A 118 -2.29 5.63 -13.95
CA VAL A 118 -1.42 5.08 -15.00
C VAL A 118 -1.32 6.01 -16.21
N MET A 119 -2.43 6.31 -16.88
CA MET A 119 -2.40 7.02 -18.16
C MET A 119 -1.91 8.47 -18.00
N LYS A 120 -2.56 9.28 -17.14
CA LYS A 120 -2.21 10.70 -17.01
C LYS A 120 -0.80 10.96 -16.49
N ARG A 121 -0.25 10.06 -15.68
CA ARG A 121 1.10 10.18 -15.10
C ARG A 121 2.18 9.53 -15.95
N GLY A 122 1.82 8.53 -16.77
CA GLY A 122 2.80 7.72 -17.51
C GLY A 122 3.19 8.28 -18.87
N PHE A 123 2.36 9.13 -19.49
CA PHE A 123 2.58 9.56 -20.88
C PHE A 123 3.06 11.00 -21.05
N GLY A 124 2.85 11.87 -20.06
CA GLY A 124 3.35 13.27 -20.06
C GLY A 124 2.94 14.10 -21.30
N ARG A 125 1.87 13.70 -21.99
CA ARG A 125 1.40 14.32 -23.25
C ARG A 125 0.82 15.73 -22.98
N PRO A 126 1.33 16.80 -23.61
CA PRO A 126 0.78 18.15 -23.47
C PRO A 126 -0.63 18.24 -24.06
N ARG A 127 -1.45 19.15 -23.53
CA ARG A 127 -2.81 19.41 -24.01
C ARG A 127 -2.79 20.21 -25.32
N PRO A 128 -3.86 20.18 -26.11
CA PRO A 128 -3.94 21.02 -27.31
C PRO A 128 -3.66 22.50 -27.08
N VAL A 129 -4.21 23.12 -26.03
CA VAL A 129 -3.91 24.54 -25.69
C VAL A 129 -2.45 24.80 -25.26
N GLN A 130 -1.65 23.76 -25.04
CA GLN A 130 -0.27 23.89 -24.60
C GLN A 130 0.72 23.73 -25.75
N ILE A 131 0.28 23.34 -26.95
CA ILE A 131 1.20 23.06 -28.06
C ILE A 131 1.34 24.24 -29.02
N GLU A 132 2.50 24.33 -29.67
CA GLU A 132 2.85 25.39 -30.65
C GLU A 132 1.79 25.57 -31.73
N ALA A 133 1.20 24.48 -32.22
CA ALA A 133 0.17 24.52 -33.25
C ALA A 133 -1.11 25.31 -32.87
N PHE A 134 -1.34 25.54 -31.56
CA PHE A 134 -2.50 26.25 -31.04
C PHE A 134 -2.10 27.36 -30.05
N GLY A 135 -0.91 27.95 -30.22
CA GLY A 135 -0.46 29.12 -29.46
C GLY A 135 0.15 28.84 -28.08
N GLY A 136 0.58 27.60 -27.80
CA GLY A 136 1.38 27.25 -26.62
C GLY A 136 2.86 27.02 -26.94
N ASP A 137 3.63 26.56 -25.96
CA ASP A 137 5.11 26.46 -26.05
C ASP A 137 5.63 25.01 -26.10
N ALA A 138 4.75 24.01 -26.14
CA ALA A 138 5.14 22.59 -26.16
C ALA A 138 5.06 21.98 -27.57
N PRO A 139 5.92 20.99 -27.90
CA PRO A 139 5.78 20.26 -29.15
C PRO A 139 4.57 19.31 -29.12
N PHE A 140 4.00 19.03 -30.29
CA PHE A 140 2.96 18.01 -30.42
C PHE A 140 3.51 16.61 -30.11
N SER A 141 2.74 15.83 -29.34
CA SER A 141 3.02 14.42 -29.08
C SER A 141 1.82 13.58 -29.48
N ALA A 142 2.07 12.46 -30.17
CA ALA A 142 1.04 11.56 -30.67
C ALA A 142 0.45 10.67 -29.57
N ALA A 143 -0.71 10.06 -29.83
CA ALA A 143 -1.29 9.06 -28.92
C ALA A 143 -0.30 7.91 -28.69
N TRP A 144 -0.23 7.41 -27.44
CA TRP A 144 0.70 6.37 -26.99
C TRP A 144 2.19 6.74 -26.96
N GLN A 145 2.56 7.95 -27.39
CA GLN A 145 3.93 8.44 -27.24
C GLN A 145 4.12 8.94 -25.81
N VAL A 146 5.17 8.45 -25.15
CA VAL A 146 5.61 8.99 -23.85
C VAL A 146 6.45 10.22 -24.12
N SER A 147 6.13 11.32 -23.44
CA SER A 147 6.83 12.59 -23.55
C SER A 147 7.10 13.21 -22.17
N GLY A 148 8.09 14.10 -22.09
CA GLY A 148 8.49 14.77 -20.85
C GLY A 148 7.94 16.19 -20.70
N TYR A 149 7.08 16.64 -21.61
CA TYR A 149 6.69 18.06 -21.72
C TYR A 149 5.52 18.47 -20.81
N CYS A 150 4.90 17.53 -20.10
CA CYS A 150 3.86 17.82 -19.14
C CYS A 150 4.06 17.05 -17.83
N HIS A 151 4.13 17.79 -16.72
CA HIS A 151 4.27 17.24 -15.37
C HIS A 151 2.96 17.33 -14.55
N SER A 152 2.01 18.17 -14.95
CA SER A 152 0.69 18.27 -14.31
C SER A 152 -0.39 18.64 -15.33
N ALA A 153 -1.62 18.14 -15.10
CA ALA A 153 -2.78 18.38 -15.98
C ALA A 153 -2.61 17.88 -17.44
N CYS A 154 -1.98 16.72 -17.63
CA CYS A 154 -1.70 16.17 -18.96
C CYS A 154 -2.94 15.63 -19.70
N SER A 155 -2.77 15.45 -21.02
CA SER A 155 -3.87 15.19 -21.96
C SER A 155 -4.28 13.71 -22.05
N PHE A 156 -3.35 12.76 -22.02
CA PHE A 156 -3.66 11.36 -22.31
C PHE A 156 -3.97 10.55 -21.02
N VAL A 157 -5.16 9.98 -20.79
CA VAL A 157 -6.45 10.10 -21.51
C VAL A 157 -7.45 10.95 -20.70
N SER A 158 -8.56 11.36 -21.33
CA SER A 158 -9.58 12.24 -20.72
C SER A 158 -10.30 11.59 -19.53
N ALA A 159 -10.25 12.23 -18.36
CA ALA A 159 -10.90 11.70 -17.14
C ALA A 159 -12.41 11.94 -17.13
N GLU A 160 -12.86 13.05 -17.69
CA GLU A 160 -14.26 13.42 -17.80
C GLU A 160 -14.99 12.50 -18.80
N VAL A 161 -14.36 12.20 -19.94
CA VAL A 161 -14.92 11.24 -20.91
C VAL A 161 -14.90 9.84 -20.34
N ALA A 162 -13.86 9.45 -19.60
CA ALA A 162 -13.84 8.19 -18.87
C ALA A 162 -14.98 8.09 -17.85
N ALA A 163 -15.26 9.15 -17.10
CA ALA A 163 -16.36 9.22 -16.13
C ALA A 163 -17.74 9.13 -16.81
N ALA A 164 -17.95 9.88 -17.88
CA ALA A 164 -19.17 9.81 -18.69
C ALA A 164 -19.37 8.43 -19.34
N THR A 165 -18.28 7.78 -19.73
CA THR A 165 -18.31 6.40 -20.25
C THR A 165 -18.68 5.40 -19.16
N ALA A 166 -18.11 5.52 -17.95
CA ALA A 166 -18.44 4.65 -16.82
C ALA A 166 -19.91 4.80 -16.40
N LEU A 167 -20.44 6.03 -16.42
CA LEU A 167 -21.86 6.31 -16.21
C LEU A 167 -22.73 5.64 -17.29
N SER A 168 -22.40 5.87 -18.57
CA SER A 168 -23.15 5.31 -19.70
C SER A 168 -23.14 3.79 -19.73
N PHE A 169 -21.98 3.20 -19.48
CA PHE A 169 -21.82 1.75 -19.36
C PHE A 169 -22.64 1.20 -18.19
N GLY A 170 -22.54 1.80 -17.00
CA GLY A 170 -23.27 1.37 -15.81
C GLY A 170 -24.78 1.45 -15.97
N LEU A 171 -25.30 2.54 -16.55
CA LEU A 171 -26.73 2.70 -16.84
C LEU A 171 -27.23 1.72 -17.90
N SER A 172 -26.45 1.47 -18.95
CA SER A 172 -26.77 0.49 -19.99
C SER A 172 -26.78 -0.93 -19.44
N LEU A 173 -25.80 -1.27 -18.61
CA LEU A 173 -25.74 -2.56 -17.92
C LEU A 173 -26.92 -2.73 -16.96
N GLY A 174 -27.30 -1.67 -16.23
CA GLY A 174 -28.47 -1.67 -15.35
C GLY A 174 -29.77 -1.84 -16.14
N ALA A 175 -29.90 -1.20 -17.29
CA ALA A 175 -31.04 -1.37 -18.20
C ALA A 175 -31.18 -2.82 -18.68
N LEU A 176 -30.06 -3.50 -18.93
CA LEU A 176 -30.03 -4.91 -19.33
C LEU A 176 -30.31 -5.85 -18.15
N TRP A 177 -29.61 -5.67 -17.03
CA TRP A 177 -29.67 -6.58 -15.87
C TRP A 177 -30.98 -6.44 -15.09
N PHE A 178 -31.61 -5.26 -15.11
CA PHE A 178 -32.89 -5.00 -14.46
C PHE A 178 -34.05 -4.85 -15.44
N ALA A 179 -33.90 -5.33 -16.69
CA ALA A 179 -34.89 -5.21 -17.76
C ALA A 179 -36.30 -5.73 -17.41
N ALA A 180 -36.40 -6.70 -16.50
CA ALA A 180 -37.66 -7.29 -16.07
C ALA A 180 -38.33 -6.57 -14.87
N ARG A 181 -37.79 -5.43 -14.41
CA ARG A 181 -38.31 -4.68 -13.25
C ARG A 181 -39.20 -3.49 -13.67
N PRO A 182 -40.15 -3.04 -12.83
CA PRO A 182 -41.01 -1.88 -13.10
C PRO A 182 -40.28 -0.53 -13.30
N GLY A 183 -38.96 -0.48 -13.12
CA GLY A 183 -38.11 0.68 -13.42
C GLY A 183 -37.28 0.57 -14.73
N ALA A 184 -37.42 -0.49 -15.52
CA ALA A 184 -36.56 -0.73 -16.70
C ALA A 184 -36.69 0.33 -17.80
N ARG A 185 -37.82 1.04 -17.89
CA ARG A 185 -37.99 2.18 -18.80
C ARG A 185 -37.13 3.37 -18.39
N LEU A 186 -37.04 3.65 -17.08
CA LEU A 186 -36.19 4.70 -16.53
C LEU A 186 -34.70 4.42 -16.80
N TRP A 187 -34.23 3.21 -16.55
CA TRP A 187 -32.83 2.83 -16.83
C TRP A 187 -32.46 3.00 -18.30
N ARG A 188 -33.36 2.64 -19.23
CA ARG A 188 -33.15 2.85 -20.67
C ARG A 188 -33.13 4.33 -21.04
N GLY A 189 -34.04 5.13 -20.48
CA GLY A 189 -34.06 6.58 -20.69
C GLY A 189 -32.78 7.26 -20.19
N LEU A 190 -32.34 6.91 -18.98
CA LEU A 190 -31.10 7.44 -18.41
C LEU A 190 -29.86 6.98 -19.19
N SER A 191 -29.83 5.74 -19.66
CA SER A 191 -28.76 5.24 -20.53
C SER A 191 -28.64 6.07 -21.82
N TRP A 192 -29.73 6.29 -22.54
CA TRP A 192 -29.71 7.15 -23.74
C TRP A 192 -29.25 8.58 -23.44
N LEU A 193 -29.78 9.19 -22.38
CA LEU A 193 -29.39 10.53 -21.96
C LEU A 193 -27.90 10.60 -21.61
N SER A 194 -27.36 9.55 -20.97
CA SER A 194 -25.94 9.49 -20.63
C SER A 194 -25.02 9.37 -21.84
N PHE A 195 -25.45 8.72 -22.93
CA PHE A 195 -24.69 8.70 -24.19
C PHE A 195 -24.66 10.08 -24.86
N ALA A 196 -25.76 10.83 -24.82
CA ALA A 196 -25.77 12.22 -25.28
C ALA A 196 -24.83 13.09 -24.43
N LEU A 197 -24.86 12.92 -23.10
CA LEU A 197 -23.96 13.62 -22.18
C LEU A 197 -22.48 13.25 -22.41
N LEU A 198 -22.19 11.98 -22.70
CA LEU A 198 -20.85 11.51 -23.08
C LEU A 198 -20.37 12.17 -24.38
N ALA A 199 -21.20 12.21 -25.41
CA ALA A 199 -20.87 12.85 -26.68
C ALA A 199 -20.63 14.37 -26.51
N LEU A 200 -21.50 15.06 -25.76
CA LEU A 200 -21.33 16.48 -25.46
C LEU A 200 -20.06 16.73 -24.63
N THR A 201 -19.75 15.87 -23.66
CA THR A 201 -18.50 15.96 -22.87
C THR A 201 -17.28 15.76 -23.77
N ALA A 202 -17.32 14.80 -24.69
CA ALA A 202 -16.25 14.56 -25.66
C ALA A 202 -16.01 15.78 -26.55
N ILE A 203 -17.06 16.35 -27.14
CA ILE A 203 -17.00 17.55 -27.98
C ILE A 203 -16.41 18.71 -27.18
N GLU A 204 -16.88 18.91 -25.95
CA GLU A 204 -16.42 20.01 -25.11
C GLU A 204 -14.93 19.87 -24.74
N ARG A 205 -14.45 18.66 -24.40
CA ARG A 205 -13.03 18.46 -24.05
C ARG A 205 -12.11 18.71 -25.24
N ILE A 206 -12.55 18.41 -26.46
CA ILE A 206 -11.83 18.72 -27.70
C ILE A 206 -11.90 20.22 -27.99
N GLY A 207 -13.10 20.80 -28.02
CA GLY A 207 -13.30 22.19 -28.43
C GLY A 207 -12.90 23.25 -27.40
N SER A 208 -12.62 22.85 -26.16
CA SER A 208 -11.94 23.70 -25.16
C SER A 208 -10.41 23.51 -25.18
N GLY A 209 -9.90 22.69 -26.11
CA GLY A 209 -8.49 22.36 -26.27
C GLY A 209 -7.86 21.65 -25.07
N ARG A 210 -8.67 20.96 -24.26
CA ARG A 210 -8.21 20.24 -23.07
C ARG A 210 -7.73 18.82 -23.38
N HIS A 211 -8.23 18.22 -24.46
CA HIS A 211 -7.92 16.87 -24.89
C HIS A 211 -7.98 16.73 -26.42
N PHE A 212 -7.14 15.89 -26.99
CA PHE A 212 -7.22 15.51 -28.41
C PHE A 212 -8.33 14.48 -28.67
N LEU A 213 -8.68 14.28 -29.94
CA LEU A 213 -9.66 13.26 -30.35
C LEU A 213 -9.28 11.86 -29.86
N SER A 214 -8.01 11.47 -30.02
CA SER A 214 -7.50 10.19 -29.53
C SER A 214 -7.67 10.02 -28.02
N ASP A 215 -7.42 11.07 -27.22
CA ASP A 215 -7.55 11.03 -25.76
C ASP A 215 -8.98 10.67 -25.33
N VAL A 216 -9.97 11.18 -26.06
CA VAL A 216 -11.41 10.95 -25.82
C VAL A 216 -11.79 9.54 -26.27
N ILE A 217 -11.36 9.10 -27.45
CA ILE A 217 -11.64 7.77 -27.99
C ILE A 217 -11.04 6.69 -27.08
N PHE A 218 -9.75 6.81 -26.72
CA PHE A 218 -9.11 5.82 -25.85
C PHE A 218 -9.67 5.85 -24.43
N ALA A 219 -10.06 7.01 -23.89
CA ALA A 219 -10.77 7.06 -22.61
C ALA A 219 -12.06 6.23 -22.65
N ALA A 220 -12.87 6.37 -23.70
CA ALA A 220 -14.10 5.61 -23.86
C ALA A 220 -13.84 4.11 -24.04
N LEU A 221 -12.91 3.74 -24.93
CA LEU A 221 -12.62 2.33 -25.23
C LEU A 221 -11.98 1.59 -24.05
N LEU A 222 -11.05 2.21 -23.33
CA LEU A 222 -10.39 1.60 -22.17
C LEU A 222 -11.38 1.34 -21.03
N ILE A 223 -12.26 2.31 -20.75
CA ILE A 223 -13.30 2.15 -19.72
C ILE A 223 -14.36 1.13 -20.16
N ALA A 224 -14.75 1.12 -21.44
CA ALA A 224 -15.66 0.10 -21.96
C ALA A 224 -15.07 -1.31 -21.88
N ALA A 225 -13.79 -1.48 -22.23
CA ALA A 225 -13.08 -2.76 -22.12
C ALA A 225 -13.00 -3.24 -20.67
N LEU A 226 -12.65 -2.36 -19.74
CA LEU A 226 -12.63 -2.66 -18.31
C LEU A 226 -14.03 -3.01 -17.80
N GLY A 227 -15.05 -2.23 -18.17
CA GLY A 227 -16.44 -2.48 -17.80
C GLY A 227 -16.95 -3.84 -18.29
N LEU A 228 -16.67 -4.20 -19.55
CA LEU A 228 -17.01 -5.49 -20.13
C LEU A 228 -16.23 -6.64 -19.47
N GLY A 229 -14.95 -6.45 -19.18
CA GLY A 229 -14.13 -7.41 -18.43
C GLY A 229 -14.68 -7.69 -17.03
N LEU A 230 -15.04 -6.63 -16.30
CA LEU A 230 -15.68 -6.74 -14.99
C LEU A 230 -17.07 -7.38 -15.07
N ALA A 231 -17.87 -7.06 -16.09
CA ALA A 231 -19.19 -7.66 -16.31
C ALA A 231 -19.08 -9.16 -16.62
N CYS A 232 -18.11 -9.57 -17.45
CA CYS A 232 -17.77 -10.97 -17.72
C CYS A 232 -17.37 -11.71 -16.43
N LEU A 233 -16.54 -11.09 -15.60
CA LEU A 233 -16.01 -11.67 -14.37
C LEU A 233 -17.11 -11.87 -13.31
N LEU A 234 -17.98 -10.87 -13.17
CA LEU A 234 -18.99 -10.80 -12.12
C LEU A 234 -20.34 -11.44 -12.52
N ARG A 235 -20.38 -12.12 -13.67
CA ARG A 235 -21.60 -12.76 -14.19
C ARG A 235 -22.17 -13.82 -13.23
N PRO A 236 -23.51 -13.92 -13.11
CA PRO A 236 -24.15 -15.09 -12.51
C PRO A 236 -23.82 -16.36 -13.29
N ARG A 237 -23.17 -17.35 -12.66
CA ARG A 237 -23.07 -18.72 -13.22
C ARG A 237 -24.37 -19.47 -12.92
N ALA A 238 -24.94 -20.15 -13.91
CA ALA A 238 -26.15 -20.95 -13.77
C ALA A 238 -25.96 -22.14 -12.80
N ASP A 239 -24.74 -22.66 -12.68
CA ASP A 239 -24.44 -23.90 -11.93
C ASP A 239 -24.20 -23.73 -10.43
N ALA A 240 -24.51 -22.56 -9.86
CA ALA A 240 -24.40 -22.34 -8.42
C ALA A 240 -25.74 -22.61 -7.72
N LEU A 241 -26.24 -23.84 -7.82
CA LEU A 241 -27.12 -24.37 -6.77
C LEU A 241 -26.27 -24.47 -5.49
N PRO A 242 -26.79 -24.04 -4.32
CA PRO A 242 -26.11 -24.32 -3.06
C PRO A 242 -26.01 -25.85 -2.92
N PRO A 243 -24.86 -26.39 -2.47
CA PRO A 243 -24.86 -27.76 -2.00
C PRO A 243 -25.91 -27.89 -0.88
N SER A 244 -26.60 -29.03 -0.85
CA SER A 244 -27.52 -29.38 0.23
C SER A 244 -26.83 -29.24 1.59
N PRO A 245 -27.58 -28.98 2.69
CA PRO A 245 -27.00 -28.75 4.02
C PRO A 245 -26.21 -29.94 4.60
N GLU A 246 -26.22 -31.11 3.95
CA GLU A 246 -25.66 -32.36 4.47
C GLU A 246 -24.18 -32.62 4.15
N THR A 247 -23.45 -31.69 3.54
CA THR A 247 -21.99 -31.86 3.32
C THR A 247 -21.18 -30.71 3.90
N LEU A 248 -21.36 -30.46 5.20
CA LEU A 248 -20.39 -29.74 6.02
C LEU A 248 -19.67 -30.67 7.01
N SER A 249 -19.36 -31.90 6.61
CA SER A 249 -18.22 -32.63 7.18
C SER A 249 -16.95 -32.27 6.38
N MET A 250 -16.56 -31.00 6.42
CA MET A 250 -15.16 -30.69 6.16
C MET A 250 -14.37 -31.24 7.34
N THR A 251 -13.72 -32.38 7.14
CA THR A 251 -12.74 -32.94 8.07
C THR A 251 -11.78 -31.83 8.48
N SER A 252 -11.94 -31.35 9.71
CA SER A 252 -10.91 -30.57 10.38
C SER A 252 -9.62 -31.39 10.32
N PRO A 253 -8.48 -30.82 9.89
CA PRO A 253 -7.23 -31.56 9.92
C PRO A 253 -7.00 -32.06 11.34
N PRO A 254 -6.46 -33.27 11.52
CA PRO A 254 -6.16 -33.79 12.86
C PRO A 254 -5.32 -32.78 13.65
N ALA A 255 -5.45 -32.74 14.97
CA ALA A 255 -4.79 -31.75 15.83
C ALA A 255 -3.26 -31.65 15.60
N SER A 256 -2.62 -32.76 15.21
CA SER A 256 -1.21 -32.82 14.80
C SER A 256 -0.89 -31.98 13.56
N SER A 257 -1.80 -31.92 12.59
CA SER A 257 -1.68 -31.11 11.36
C SER A 257 -1.94 -29.62 11.61
N ALA A 258 -2.73 -29.26 12.61
CA ALA A 258 -2.90 -27.85 13.01
C ALA A 258 -1.65 -27.28 13.68
N ARG A 259 -1.02 -28.05 14.58
CA ARG A 259 0.21 -27.63 15.24
C ARG A 259 1.37 -27.48 14.26
N SER A 260 1.52 -28.41 13.32
CA SER A 260 2.57 -28.32 12.30
C SER A 260 2.44 -27.06 11.44
N LEU A 261 1.23 -26.69 11.01
CA LEU A 261 1.00 -25.44 10.25
C LEU A 261 1.39 -24.18 11.04
N GLY A 262 1.07 -24.13 12.33
CA GLY A 262 1.44 -23.02 13.19
C GLY A 262 2.97 -22.90 13.35
N VAL A 263 3.64 -24.03 13.57
CA VAL A 263 5.11 -24.09 13.62
C VAL A 263 5.73 -23.70 12.27
N THR A 264 5.19 -24.18 11.15
CA THR A 264 5.63 -23.78 9.80
C THR A 264 5.51 -22.27 9.60
N ALA A 265 4.43 -21.64 10.06
CA ALA A 265 4.27 -20.18 9.97
C ALA A 265 5.36 -19.42 10.77
N LEU A 266 5.69 -19.91 11.97
CA LEU A 266 6.75 -19.32 12.80
C LEU A 266 8.13 -19.50 12.17
N LEU A 267 8.46 -20.72 11.74
CA LEU A 267 9.73 -21.03 11.08
C LEU A 267 9.88 -20.27 9.76
N LEU A 268 8.80 -20.11 9.00
CA LEU A 268 8.80 -19.29 7.78
C LEU A 268 9.12 -17.83 8.09
N THR A 269 8.43 -17.25 9.07
CA THR A 269 8.65 -15.84 9.46
C THR A 269 10.05 -15.63 9.99
N LEU A 270 10.52 -16.54 10.85
CA LEU A 270 11.89 -16.52 11.38
C LEU A 270 12.92 -16.68 10.26
N GLY A 271 12.72 -17.62 9.35
CA GLY A 271 13.62 -17.85 8.21
C GLY A 271 13.71 -16.63 7.31
N LEU A 272 12.60 -15.96 7.00
CA LEU A 272 12.60 -14.70 6.24
C LEU A 272 13.26 -13.55 7.01
N ALA A 273 12.96 -13.42 8.32
CA ALA A 273 13.56 -12.42 9.20
C ALA A 273 15.08 -12.55 9.31
N LEU A 274 15.62 -13.78 9.23
CA LEU A 274 17.06 -14.03 9.24
C LEU A 274 17.67 -13.88 7.84
N ALA A 275 16.99 -14.34 6.79
CA ALA A 275 17.56 -14.39 5.44
C ALA A 275 17.50 -13.04 4.69
N LEU A 276 16.36 -12.35 4.68
CA LEU A 276 16.18 -11.18 3.82
C LEU A 276 17.06 -9.97 4.21
N PRO A 277 17.30 -9.67 5.50
CA PRO A 277 18.22 -8.60 5.88
C PRO A 277 19.66 -8.84 5.39
N LEU A 278 20.09 -10.09 5.22
CA LEU A 278 21.42 -10.43 4.68
C LEU A 278 21.53 -10.20 3.16
N LEU A 279 20.40 -10.07 2.48
CA LEU A 279 20.32 -9.90 1.03
C LEU A 279 20.19 -8.43 0.60
N ARG A 280 20.17 -7.48 1.54
CA ARG A 280 20.05 -6.03 1.27
C ARG A 280 20.84 -5.19 2.29
N PRO A 281 21.31 -3.99 1.93
CA PRO A 281 21.93 -3.09 2.89
C PRO A 281 20.91 -2.60 3.93
N VAL A 282 21.40 -1.88 4.94
CA VAL A 282 20.53 -1.08 5.83
C VAL A 282 19.83 -0.04 4.98
N LEU A 283 18.49 -0.11 4.89
CA LEU A 283 17.77 0.75 3.96
C LEU A 283 17.60 2.18 4.49
N PRO A 284 18.02 3.20 3.73
CA PRO A 284 17.68 4.58 4.02
C PRO A 284 16.21 4.86 3.65
N VAL A 285 15.55 5.83 4.27
CA VAL A 285 16.04 6.58 5.44
C VAL A 285 15.76 5.84 6.76
N ASP A 286 14.71 5.03 6.81
CA ASP A 286 14.17 4.53 8.07
C ASP A 286 15.16 3.67 8.88
N GLU A 287 15.74 2.61 8.31
CA GLU A 287 16.62 1.72 9.09
C GLU A 287 17.91 2.44 9.49
N THR A 288 18.53 3.18 8.58
CA THR A 288 19.78 3.91 8.88
C THR A 288 19.57 4.96 9.97
N ARG A 289 18.51 5.76 9.85
CA ARG A 289 18.13 6.74 10.88
C ARG A 289 17.92 6.08 12.23
N TYR A 290 17.14 5.00 12.31
CA TYR A 290 16.81 4.38 13.60
C TYR A 290 18.03 3.75 14.27
N LEU A 291 18.95 3.18 13.47
CA LEU A 291 20.23 2.70 13.99
C LEU A 291 21.13 3.86 14.45
N THR A 292 21.14 4.98 13.75
CA THR A 292 21.90 6.18 14.15
C THR A 292 21.37 6.79 15.44
N VAL A 293 20.05 6.90 15.62
CA VAL A 293 19.46 7.34 16.90
C VAL A 293 19.83 6.39 18.04
N ALA A 294 19.77 5.08 17.81
CA ALA A 294 20.18 4.10 18.82
C ALA A 294 21.68 4.19 19.15
N TRP A 295 22.52 4.45 18.13
CA TRP A 295 23.95 4.66 18.27
C TRP A 295 24.30 5.88 19.12
N GLU A 296 23.74 7.04 18.81
CA GLU A 296 23.95 8.27 19.59
C GLU A 296 23.46 8.11 21.03
N MET A 297 22.31 7.44 21.21
CA MET A 297 21.81 7.09 22.55
C MET A 297 22.79 6.25 23.36
N GLN A 298 23.43 5.25 22.73
CA GLN A 298 24.45 4.40 23.38
C GLN A 298 25.73 5.17 23.69
N ARG A 299 26.20 5.97 22.71
CA ARG A 299 27.46 6.71 22.77
C ARG A 299 27.42 7.81 23.83
N ASP A 300 26.32 8.57 23.85
CA ASP A 300 26.20 9.79 24.66
C ASP A 300 25.44 9.57 25.97
N GLY A 301 24.89 8.37 26.18
CA GLY A 301 24.07 8.05 27.37
C GLY A 301 22.71 8.76 27.38
N THR A 302 22.22 9.22 26.22
CA THR A 302 20.99 10.02 26.09
C THR A 302 19.72 9.16 26.01
N PHE A 303 19.53 8.26 26.99
CA PHE A 303 18.44 7.27 26.98
C PHE A 303 17.03 7.85 27.17
N ILE A 304 16.88 9.08 27.67
CA ILE A 304 15.55 9.67 27.94
C ILE A 304 15.07 10.50 26.74
N VAL A 305 15.95 11.35 26.19
CA VAL A 305 15.68 12.25 25.05
C VAL A 305 16.60 11.82 23.90
N PRO A 306 16.07 11.22 22.83
CA PRO A 306 16.88 10.75 21.72
C PRO A 306 17.51 11.92 20.94
N HIS A 307 18.68 11.68 20.36
CA HIS A 307 19.34 12.61 19.44
C HIS A 307 19.51 11.98 18.05
N LEU A 308 19.63 12.85 17.04
CA LEU A 308 19.97 12.49 15.67
C LEU A 308 20.89 13.57 15.12
N ASN A 309 22.11 13.17 14.75
CA ASN A 309 23.15 14.07 14.30
C ASN A 309 23.45 15.19 15.32
N GLY A 310 23.47 14.85 16.61
CA GLY A 310 23.71 15.81 17.71
C GLY A 310 22.52 16.67 18.10
N GLU A 311 21.45 16.70 17.30
CA GLU A 311 20.25 17.48 17.56
C GLU A 311 19.15 16.64 18.23
N ILE A 312 18.24 17.28 18.96
CA ILE A 312 17.13 16.60 19.63
C ILE A 312 16.20 15.94 18.60
N TYR A 313 15.94 14.64 18.77
CA TYR A 313 15.06 13.86 17.89
C TYR A 313 13.70 13.57 18.55
N GLY A 314 12.73 14.44 18.28
CA GLY A 314 11.35 14.36 18.78
C GLY A 314 10.36 13.54 17.94
N HIS A 315 10.79 12.90 16.84
CA HIS A 315 9.87 12.30 15.88
C HIS A 315 9.28 10.94 16.29
N LYS A 316 9.94 10.21 17.20
CA LYS A 316 9.53 8.87 17.64
C LYS A 316 9.75 8.69 19.14
N PRO A 317 8.84 7.99 19.85
CA PRO A 317 9.12 7.52 21.19
C PRO A 317 10.23 6.45 21.21
N PRO A 318 10.86 6.19 22.38
CA PRO A 318 12.22 5.63 22.41
C PRO A 318 12.31 4.10 22.42
N LEU A 319 11.18 3.36 22.43
CA LEU A 319 11.20 1.93 22.74
C LEU A 319 12.05 1.09 21.79
N LEU A 320 12.02 1.37 20.49
CA LEU A 320 12.87 0.65 19.54
C LEU A 320 14.36 0.86 19.86
N PHE A 321 14.75 2.10 20.16
CA PHE A 321 16.13 2.45 20.48
C PHE A 321 16.57 1.80 21.80
N TRP A 322 15.71 1.78 22.81
CA TRP A 322 15.96 1.06 24.06
C TRP A 322 16.16 -0.44 23.84
N LEU A 323 15.34 -1.06 23.00
CA LEU A 323 15.46 -2.49 22.74
C LEU A 323 16.70 -2.83 21.92
N ILE A 324 17.10 -1.96 20.98
CA ILE A 324 18.39 -2.09 20.27
C ILE A 324 19.54 -2.00 21.27
N ASN A 325 19.54 -0.99 22.14
CA ASN A 325 20.59 -0.81 23.15
C ASN A 325 20.62 -1.94 24.19
N LEU A 326 19.47 -2.48 24.59
CA LEU A 326 19.38 -3.65 25.44
C LEU A 326 19.99 -4.90 24.76
N VAL A 327 19.77 -5.07 23.45
CA VAL A 327 20.41 -6.15 22.71
C VAL A 327 21.92 -5.92 22.61
N TRP A 328 22.36 -4.70 22.29
CA TRP A 328 23.78 -4.36 22.24
C TRP A 328 24.50 -4.48 23.58
N SER A 329 23.82 -4.27 24.72
CA SER A 329 24.42 -4.53 26.03
C SER A 329 24.73 -6.00 26.28
N LEU A 330 24.10 -6.91 25.51
CA LEU A 330 24.31 -8.36 25.60
C LEU A 330 25.21 -8.90 24.49
N THR A 331 25.10 -8.36 23.27
CA THR A 331 25.81 -8.87 22.08
C THR A 331 27.03 -8.05 21.68
N GLY A 332 27.23 -6.89 22.30
CA GLY A 332 28.04 -5.82 21.72
C GLY A 332 27.31 -5.12 20.55
N VAL A 333 27.86 -3.98 20.13
CA VAL A 333 27.28 -3.16 19.05
C VAL A 333 27.41 -3.90 17.71
N SER A 334 26.28 -4.30 17.14
CA SER A 334 26.21 -5.10 15.93
C SER A 334 25.03 -4.69 15.06
N GLU A 335 25.27 -4.52 13.76
CA GLU A 335 24.23 -4.22 12.77
C GLU A 335 23.20 -5.36 12.73
N VAL A 336 23.65 -6.60 12.61
CA VAL A 336 22.78 -7.78 12.52
C VAL A 336 21.90 -7.88 13.77
N ALA A 337 22.50 -7.70 14.96
CA ALA A 337 21.75 -7.78 16.21
C ALA A 337 20.63 -6.71 16.28
N ALA A 338 20.93 -5.47 15.90
CA ALA A 338 19.95 -4.39 15.88
C ALA A 338 18.84 -4.61 14.85
N ARG A 339 19.20 -5.10 13.65
CA ARG A 339 18.26 -5.40 12.57
C ARG A 339 17.31 -6.55 12.88
N LEU A 340 17.60 -7.38 13.88
CA LEU A 340 16.73 -8.48 14.29
C LEU A 340 15.75 -8.13 15.42
N VAL A 341 15.89 -6.96 16.06
CA VAL A 341 14.99 -6.53 17.15
C VAL A 341 13.55 -6.43 16.67
N ALA A 342 13.27 -5.60 15.67
CA ALA A 342 11.93 -5.40 15.16
C ALA A 342 11.35 -6.65 14.44
N PRO A 343 12.14 -7.40 13.65
CA PRO A 343 11.72 -8.70 13.10
C PRO A 343 11.33 -9.75 14.14
N GLY A 344 11.95 -9.74 15.32
CA GLY A 344 11.53 -10.57 16.46
C GLY A 344 10.06 -10.36 16.83
N PHE A 345 9.57 -9.12 16.79
CA PHE A 345 8.15 -8.81 16.98
C PHE A 345 7.27 -9.28 15.82
N GLY A 346 7.81 -9.42 14.60
CA GLY A 346 7.10 -10.06 13.48
C GLY A 346 6.79 -11.52 13.77
N VAL A 347 7.77 -12.28 14.27
CA VAL A 347 7.58 -13.68 14.71
C VAL A 347 6.57 -13.76 15.85
N LEU A 348 6.69 -12.87 16.85
CA LEU A 348 5.76 -12.80 17.97
C LEU A 348 4.33 -12.45 17.51
N ALA A 349 4.16 -11.55 16.53
CA ALA A 349 2.85 -11.22 15.98
C ALA A 349 2.19 -12.43 15.31
N VAL A 350 2.95 -13.28 14.62
CA VAL A 350 2.45 -14.54 14.05
C VAL A 350 2.04 -15.52 15.16
N ALA A 351 2.84 -15.66 16.21
CA ALA A 351 2.51 -16.50 17.37
C ALA A 351 1.23 -16.03 18.08
N LEU A 352 1.12 -14.71 18.31
CA LEU A 352 -0.06 -14.11 18.93
C LEU A 352 -1.30 -14.22 18.04
N THR A 353 -1.15 -14.13 16.71
CA THR A 353 -2.26 -14.35 15.76
C THR A 353 -2.74 -15.79 15.81
N TRP A 354 -1.84 -16.76 15.92
CA TRP A 354 -2.20 -18.16 16.15
C TRP A 354 -2.99 -18.33 17.45
N GLY A 355 -2.46 -17.82 18.56
CA GLY A 355 -3.10 -17.90 19.87
C GLY A 355 -4.47 -17.21 19.91
N LEU A 356 -4.58 -16.03 19.30
CA LEU A 356 -5.82 -15.29 19.17
C LEU A 356 -6.87 -16.06 18.37
N GLY A 357 -6.49 -16.66 17.23
CA GLY A 357 -7.39 -17.47 16.43
C GLY A 357 -7.92 -18.70 17.18
N ASN A 358 -7.08 -19.39 17.95
CA ASN A 358 -7.52 -20.51 18.78
C ASN A 358 -8.49 -20.06 19.89
N ARG A 359 -8.30 -18.86 20.45
CA ARG A 359 -9.18 -18.29 21.50
C ARG A 359 -10.49 -17.72 20.97
N LEU A 360 -10.49 -17.19 19.75
CA LEU A 360 -11.69 -16.66 19.10
C LEU A 360 -12.53 -17.79 18.50
N PHE A 361 -11.91 -18.83 17.93
CA PHE A 361 -12.60 -19.92 17.24
C PHE A 361 -12.26 -21.30 17.83
N PRO A 362 -12.59 -21.57 19.11
CA PRO A 362 -12.29 -22.86 19.75
C PRO A 362 -13.00 -24.05 19.09
N ASP A 363 -14.16 -23.82 18.48
CA ASP A 363 -14.96 -24.77 17.70
C ASP A 363 -14.39 -25.05 16.30
N ARG A 364 -13.35 -24.34 15.87
CA ARG A 364 -12.71 -24.53 14.56
C ARG A 364 -11.22 -24.85 14.72
N PRO A 365 -10.88 -26.07 15.17
CA PRO A 365 -9.49 -26.47 15.39
C PRO A 365 -8.65 -26.25 14.11
N GLY A 366 -7.49 -25.62 14.29
CA GLY A 366 -6.56 -25.28 13.20
C GLY A 366 -6.83 -23.95 12.49
N LEU A 367 -7.92 -23.23 12.77
CA LEU A 367 -8.16 -21.90 12.17
C LEU A 367 -7.07 -20.90 12.57
N GLY A 368 -6.66 -20.87 13.83
CA GLY A 368 -5.57 -20.01 14.30
C GLY A 368 -4.25 -20.30 13.59
N ALA A 369 -3.89 -21.58 13.42
CA ALA A 369 -2.68 -21.97 12.71
C ALA A 369 -2.71 -21.56 11.23
N ARG A 370 -3.87 -21.70 10.57
CA ARG A 370 -4.07 -21.21 9.19
C ARG A 370 -3.95 -19.69 9.11
N ALA A 371 -4.54 -18.96 10.06
CA ALA A 371 -4.42 -17.50 10.12
C ALA A 371 -2.97 -17.05 10.30
N ALA A 372 -2.21 -17.72 11.17
CA ALA A 372 -0.78 -17.47 11.34
C ALA A 372 0.00 -17.71 10.05
N LEU A 373 -0.27 -18.82 9.33
CA LEU A 373 0.38 -19.10 8.05
C LEU A 373 -0.02 -18.10 6.97
N ILE A 374 -1.29 -17.66 6.93
CA ILE A 374 -1.77 -16.61 6.02
C ILE A 374 -1.04 -15.29 6.31
N LEU A 375 -0.93 -14.89 7.58
CA LEU A 375 -0.22 -13.67 7.96
C LEU A 375 1.26 -13.74 7.57
N ALA A 376 1.95 -14.81 7.96
CA ALA A 376 3.37 -15.06 7.66
C ALA A 376 3.70 -15.06 6.15
N SER A 377 2.71 -15.40 5.31
CA SER A 377 2.84 -15.44 3.85
C SER A 377 2.07 -14.33 3.13
N THR A 378 1.57 -13.32 3.84
CA THR A 378 1.05 -12.10 3.23
C THR A 378 2.23 -11.20 2.92
N GLY A 379 2.46 -10.87 1.64
CA GLY A 379 3.72 -10.29 1.19
C GLY A 379 4.08 -8.97 1.87
N VAL A 380 3.11 -8.07 2.09
CA VAL A 380 3.36 -6.83 2.84
C VAL A 380 3.77 -7.15 4.28
N PHE A 381 3.06 -8.04 4.98
CA PHE A 381 3.49 -8.45 6.32
C PHE A 381 4.89 -9.07 6.30
N ALA A 382 5.16 -9.97 5.36
CA ALA A 382 6.46 -10.64 5.22
C ALA A 382 7.61 -9.66 4.95
N ILE A 383 7.41 -8.61 4.15
CA ILE A 383 8.43 -7.55 3.95
C ILE A 383 8.68 -6.81 5.26
N PHE A 384 7.63 -6.28 5.87
CA PHE A 384 7.73 -5.44 7.06
C PHE A 384 8.16 -6.22 8.31
N ALA A 385 7.92 -7.52 8.35
CA ALA A 385 8.44 -8.42 9.38
C ALA A 385 9.94 -8.69 9.28
N THR A 386 10.63 -8.18 8.23
CA THR A 386 12.10 -8.25 8.10
C THR A 386 12.79 -6.90 8.23
N LEU A 387 12.03 -5.80 8.34
CA LEU A 387 12.58 -4.45 8.40
C LEU A 387 12.69 -3.99 9.85
N THR A 388 13.72 -3.19 10.14
CA THR A 388 13.91 -2.54 11.45
C THR A 388 12.95 -1.35 11.60
N MET A 389 11.67 -1.60 11.86
CA MET A 389 10.66 -0.55 11.98
C MET A 389 9.64 -0.81 13.11
N PHE A 390 8.95 0.24 13.53
CA PHE A 390 8.05 0.23 14.68
C PHE A 390 6.74 -0.57 14.47
N ASP A 391 6.38 -0.92 13.23
CA ASP A 391 5.05 -1.46 12.88
C ASP A 391 4.77 -2.86 13.41
N THR A 392 5.78 -3.74 13.47
CA THR A 392 5.64 -5.07 14.05
C THR A 392 5.43 -5.00 15.56
N MET A 393 6.11 -4.07 16.24
CA MET A 393 5.92 -3.79 17.66
C MET A 393 4.49 -3.29 17.91
N LEU A 394 4.01 -2.32 17.12
CA LEU A 394 2.63 -1.84 17.21
C LEU A 394 1.60 -2.97 16.94
N THR A 395 1.92 -3.88 16.03
CA THR A 395 1.08 -5.06 15.75
C THR A 395 1.01 -5.99 16.96
N VAL A 396 2.14 -6.26 17.62
CA VAL A 396 2.19 -7.03 18.87
C VAL A 396 1.41 -6.33 19.98
N ALA A 397 1.59 -5.02 20.15
CA ALA A 397 0.84 -4.19 21.10
C ALA A 397 -0.69 -4.35 20.90
N THR A 398 -1.11 -4.27 19.64
CA THR A 398 -2.52 -4.42 19.24
C THR A 398 -3.04 -5.82 19.57
N LEU A 399 -2.28 -6.87 19.26
CA LEU A 399 -2.67 -8.25 19.54
C LEU A 399 -2.75 -8.53 21.05
N LEU A 400 -1.78 -8.07 21.84
CA LEU A 400 -1.81 -8.18 23.30
C LEU A 400 -2.99 -7.41 23.91
N GLY A 401 -3.23 -6.18 23.44
CA GLY A 401 -4.37 -5.37 23.86
C GLY A 401 -5.70 -6.03 23.52
N LEU A 402 -5.82 -6.65 22.35
CA LEU A 402 -7.01 -7.40 21.97
C LEU A 402 -7.22 -8.64 22.85
N LEU A 403 -6.17 -9.40 23.16
CA LEU A 403 -6.25 -10.53 24.08
C LEU A 403 -6.66 -10.10 25.50
N ALA A 404 -6.24 -8.92 25.95
CA ALA A 404 -6.67 -8.33 27.21
C ALA A 404 -8.14 -7.85 27.16
N LEU A 405 -8.57 -7.19 26.08
CA LEU A 405 -9.97 -6.80 25.85
C LEU A 405 -10.91 -8.01 25.87
N LEU A 406 -10.52 -9.12 25.23
CA LEU A 406 -11.30 -10.36 25.24
C LEU A 406 -11.38 -10.98 26.65
N GLN A 407 -10.33 -10.84 27.47
CA GLN A 407 -10.37 -11.29 28.86
C GLN A 407 -11.30 -10.40 29.71
N LEU A 408 -11.25 -9.08 29.52
CA LEU A 408 -12.17 -8.15 30.17
C LEU A 408 -13.63 -8.46 29.84
N ASP A 409 -13.93 -8.77 28.56
CA ASP A 409 -15.28 -9.09 28.11
C ASP A 409 -15.80 -10.41 28.70
N ARG A 410 -14.89 -11.34 29.02
CA ARG A 410 -15.20 -12.60 29.72
C ARG A 410 -15.25 -12.46 31.25
N GLY A 411 -15.21 -11.25 31.79
CA GLY A 411 -15.29 -11.00 33.24
C GLY A 411 -13.94 -10.85 33.94
N GLY A 412 -12.82 -10.86 33.21
CA GLY A 412 -11.48 -10.65 33.76
C GLY A 412 -11.35 -9.39 34.62
N ARG A 413 -10.62 -9.52 35.73
CA ARG A 413 -10.44 -8.47 36.75
C ARG A 413 -9.11 -7.72 36.52
N TRP A 414 -8.44 -7.29 37.60
CA TRP A 414 -7.22 -6.47 37.54
C TRP A 414 -6.10 -6.98 36.62
N PRO A 415 -5.81 -8.29 36.47
CA PRO A 415 -4.79 -8.75 35.52
C PRO A 415 -5.07 -8.36 34.06
N ALA A 416 -6.35 -8.37 33.66
CA ALA A 416 -6.74 -7.98 32.31
C ALA A 416 -6.73 -6.45 32.12
N VAL A 417 -6.99 -5.69 33.20
CA VAL A 417 -6.84 -4.23 33.21
C VAL A 417 -5.37 -3.85 33.07
N LEU A 418 -4.49 -4.46 33.89
CA LEU A 418 -3.04 -4.27 33.82
C LEU A 418 -2.50 -4.69 32.45
N GLY A 419 -2.95 -5.83 31.92
CA GLY A 419 -2.55 -6.30 30.59
C GLY A 419 -2.95 -5.36 29.45
N LEU A 420 -4.16 -4.78 29.50
CA LEU A 420 -4.58 -3.79 28.51
C LEU A 420 -3.82 -2.47 28.67
N GLY A 421 -3.60 -2.00 29.89
CA GLY A 421 -2.82 -0.79 30.16
C GLY A 421 -1.37 -0.92 29.71
N ALA A 422 -0.73 -2.06 29.99
CA ALA A 422 0.62 -2.37 29.52
C ALA A 422 0.70 -2.44 27.99
N ALA A 423 -0.27 -3.05 27.32
CA ALA A 423 -0.31 -3.10 25.86
C ALA A 423 -0.49 -1.72 25.22
N LEU A 424 -1.32 -0.85 25.82
CA LEU A 424 -1.49 0.54 25.40
C LEU A 424 -0.20 1.33 25.58
N ALA A 425 0.43 1.26 26.75
CA ALA A 425 1.71 1.92 27.03
C ALA A 425 2.81 1.44 26.07
N PHE A 426 2.93 0.13 25.85
CA PHE A 426 3.87 -0.46 24.90
C PHE A 426 3.63 0.05 23.46
N GLY A 427 2.36 0.12 23.03
CA GLY A 427 2.01 0.67 21.71
C GLY A 427 2.35 2.15 21.57
N VAL A 428 2.11 2.96 22.61
CA VAL A 428 2.49 4.39 22.63
C VAL A 428 3.99 4.57 22.63
N LEU A 429 4.73 3.80 23.43
CA LEU A 429 6.20 3.82 23.44
C LEU A 429 6.81 3.30 22.13
N ALA A 430 6.09 2.48 21.36
CA ALA A 430 6.53 2.04 20.04
C ALA A 430 6.27 3.10 18.97
N LYS A 431 5.03 3.56 18.80
CA LYS A 431 4.65 4.38 17.63
C LYS A 431 3.69 5.53 17.97
N GLY A 432 3.64 5.95 19.22
CA GLY A 432 2.79 7.05 19.68
C GLY A 432 1.31 6.67 19.80
N PRO A 433 0.38 7.63 19.82
CA PRO A 433 -1.04 7.40 20.15
C PRO A 433 -1.80 6.56 19.11
N VAL A 434 -1.17 6.20 17.98
CA VAL A 434 -1.76 5.40 16.90
C VAL A 434 -2.32 4.04 17.36
N ILE A 435 -1.81 3.46 18.46
CA ILE A 435 -2.39 2.24 19.05
C ILE A 435 -3.88 2.40 19.39
N LEU A 436 -4.32 3.61 19.71
CA LEU A 436 -5.72 3.92 19.99
C LEU A 436 -6.61 3.74 18.77
N VAL A 437 -6.10 3.98 17.55
CA VAL A 437 -6.82 3.76 16.29
C VAL A 437 -7.24 2.29 16.13
N HIS A 438 -6.45 1.36 16.68
CA HIS A 438 -6.75 -0.07 16.58
C HIS A 438 -7.62 -0.58 17.74
N LEU A 439 -7.35 -0.14 18.98
CA LEU A 439 -8.00 -0.70 20.17
C LEU A 439 -9.25 0.07 20.61
N MET A 440 -9.30 1.40 20.44
CA MET A 440 -10.42 2.20 20.94
C MET A 440 -11.72 1.97 20.18
N PRO A 441 -11.74 1.83 18.84
CA PRO A 441 -12.97 1.46 18.14
C PRO A 441 -13.56 0.15 18.66
N LEU A 442 -12.72 -0.84 18.97
CA LEU A 442 -13.16 -2.10 19.56
C LEU A 442 -13.65 -1.93 20.99
N ALA A 443 -12.94 -1.16 21.82
CA ALA A 443 -13.33 -0.92 23.20
C ALA A 443 -14.68 -0.17 23.30
N LEU A 444 -14.88 0.83 22.45
CA LEU A 444 -16.08 1.66 22.43
C LEU A 444 -17.27 0.94 21.79
N ALA A 445 -17.04 0.21 20.70
CA ALA A 445 -18.07 -0.52 19.97
C ALA A 445 -18.38 -1.91 20.55
N ARG A 446 -18.03 -2.18 21.82
CA ARG A 446 -18.29 -3.47 22.48
C ARG A 446 -19.69 -4.04 22.24
N PRO A 447 -20.79 -3.28 22.38
CA PRO A 447 -22.14 -3.82 22.16
C PRO A 447 -22.34 -4.42 20.76
N LEU A 448 -21.56 -3.98 19.77
CA LEU A 448 -21.67 -4.41 18.39
C LEU A 448 -20.99 -5.75 18.11
N TRP A 449 -20.08 -6.21 18.98
CA TRP A 449 -19.33 -7.45 18.74
C TRP A 449 -19.36 -8.45 19.89
N THR A 450 -19.74 -8.04 21.10
CA THR A 450 -19.86 -8.98 22.24
C THR A 450 -21.04 -9.94 22.04
N ALA A 451 -20.97 -11.10 22.70
CA ALA A 451 -22.10 -12.04 22.77
C ALA A 451 -23.17 -11.50 23.74
N ALA A 452 -24.44 -11.84 23.50
CA ALA A 452 -25.58 -11.32 24.25
C ALA A 452 -25.55 -11.63 25.77
N ALA A 453 -24.71 -12.57 26.22
CA ALA A 453 -24.60 -13.03 27.60
C ALA A 453 -23.27 -12.65 28.28
N SER A 454 -22.69 -11.49 27.97
CA SER A 454 -21.43 -11.08 28.62
C SER A 454 -21.63 -10.80 30.12
N PRO A 455 -20.75 -11.31 31.01
CA PRO A 455 -20.89 -11.17 32.46
C PRO A 455 -20.64 -9.76 33.00
N VAL A 456 -20.28 -8.80 32.14
CA VAL A 456 -19.92 -7.43 32.54
C VAL A 456 -20.91 -6.43 31.97
N GLY A 457 -21.66 -5.75 32.84
CA GLY A 457 -22.52 -4.63 32.45
C GLY A 457 -21.75 -3.46 31.84
N ALA A 458 -22.42 -2.61 31.07
CA ALA A 458 -21.80 -1.49 30.33
C ALA A 458 -20.97 -0.55 31.24
N GLY A 459 -21.50 -0.15 32.40
CA GLY A 459 -20.75 0.70 33.35
C GLY A 459 -19.51 0.00 33.94
N GLY A 460 -19.58 -1.31 34.19
CA GLY A 460 -18.42 -2.10 34.61
C GLY A 460 -17.33 -2.17 33.54
N TRP A 461 -17.73 -2.29 32.28
CA TRP A 461 -16.82 -2.31 31.13
C TRP A 461 -16.06 -0.99 30.98
N TYR A 462 -16.75 0.14 30.87
CA TYR A 462 -16.10 1.42 30.62
C TYR A 462 -15.23 1.88 31.81
N ARG A 463 -15.59 1.54 33.05
CA ARG A 463 -14.70 1.74 34.21
C ARG A 463 -13.40 0.95 34.10
N ARG A 464 -13.45 -0.30 33.61
CA ARG A 464 -12.24 -1.11 33.39
C ARG A 464 -11.40 -0.55 32.25
N ILE A 465 -12.01 -0.09 31.16
CA ILE A 465 -11.29 0.59 30.07
C ILE A 465 -10.61 1.87 30.59
N ALA A 466 -11.31 2.70 31.35
CA ALA A 466 -10.73 3.89 31.96
C ALA A 466 -9.58 3.54 32.93
N ALA A 467 -9.73 2.51 33.75
CA ALA A 467 -8.65 2.01 34.60
C ALA A 467 -7.43 1.54 33.79
N SER A 468 -7.63 0.85 32.67
CA SER A 468 -6.54 0.43 31.79
C SER A 468 -5.82 1.63 31.15
N ILE A 469 -6.56 2.67 30.76
CA ILE A 469 -5.97 3.94 30.29
C ILE A 469 -5.17 4.59 31.42
N GLY A 470 -5.69 4.61 32.65
CA GLY A 470 -4.96 5.11 33.83
C GLY A 470 -3.65 4.37 34.07
N VAL A 471 -3.65 3.04 33.96
CA VAL A 471 -2.41 2.22 34.02
C VAL A 471 -1.46 2.59 32.88
N ALA A 472 -1.97 2.76 31.66
CA ALA A 472 -1.12 3.13 30.52
C ALA A 472 -0.47 4.50 30.75
N LEU A 473 -1.23 5.49 31.20
CA LEU A 473 -0.74 6.83 31.50
C LEU A 473 0.30 6.81 32.64
N LEU A 474 0.09 6.00 33.68
CA LEU A 474 1.06 5.83 34.76
C LEU A 474 2.39 5.27 34.25
N LEU A 475 2.35 4.23 33.42
CA LEU A 475 3.55 3.64 32.81
C LEU A 475 4.25 4.63 31.86
N LEU A 476 3.48 5.39 31.08
CA LEU A 476 4.01 6.39 30.16
C LEU A 476 4.62 7.58 30.89
N ALA A 477 4.04 8.00 32.01
CA ALA A 477 4.53 9.10 32.82
C ALA A 477 5.97 8.86 33.32
N ALA A 478 6.35 7.61 33.58
CA ALA A 478 7.69 7.23 34.00
C ALA A 478 8.79 7.65 33.00
N TRP A 479 8.46 7.73 31.71
CA TRP A 479 9.36 8.23 30.67
C TRP A 479 9.00 9.64 30.19
N LEU A 480 7.72 9.87 29.92
CA LEU A 480 7.29 11.10 29.25
C LEU A 480 7.55 12.33 30.14
N LEU A 481 7.34 12.24 31.46
CA LEU A 481 7.60 13.39 32.35
C LEU A 481 9.08 13.81 32.35
N PRO A 482 10.07 12.92 32.61
CA PRO A 482 11.46 13.32 32.53
C PRO A 482 11.88 13.71 31.11
N ALA A 483 11.34 13.09 30.06
CA ALA A 483 11.65 13.48 28.69
C ALA A 483 11.16 14.89 28.33
N LEU A 484 9.95 15.27 28.77
CA LEU A 484 9.43 16.64 28.57
C LEU A 484 10.19 17.68 29.40
N TRP A 485 10.72 17.28 30.56
CA TRP A 485 11.53 18.15 31.40
C TRP A 485 12.92 18.38 30.78
N LEU A 486 13.63 17.30 30.44
CA LEU A 486 14.99 17.35 29.87
C LEU A 486 15.04 17.87 28.43
N GLY A 487 14.03 17.57 27.60
CA GLY A 487 14.04 17.91 26.18
C GLY A 487 13.72 19.37 25.86
N GLY A 488 13.39 20.20 26.86
CA GLY A 488 13.09 21.62 26.62
C GLY A 488 11.80 21.87 25.84
N ALA A 489 11.60 23.12 25.39
CA ALA A 489 10.36 23.54 24.73
C ALA A 489 10.16 22.89 23.35
N ASP A 490 11.23 22.75 22.57
CA ASP A 490 11.18 22.21 21.22
C ASP A 490 10.77 20.73 21.20
N TYR A 491 11.36 19.92 22.09
CA TYR A 491 10.97 18.52 22.23
C TYR A 491 9.48 18.37 22.60
N ARG A 492 8.99 19.19 23.54
CA ARG A 492 7.57 19.17 23.96
C ARG A 492 6.65 19.48 22.78
N ALA A 493 6.96 20.53 22.02
CA ALA A 493 6.17 20.93 20.85
C ALA A 493 6.18 19.84 19.77
N GLU A 494 7.33 19.21 19.56
CA GLU A 494 7.48 18.15 18.56
C GLU A 494 6.70 16.88 18.93
N ILE A 495 6.96 16.32 20.13
CA ILE A 495 6.42 15.02 20.54
C ILE A 495 4.91 15.07 20.84
N LEU A 496 4.42 16.15 21.47
CA LEU A 496 3.01 16.27 21.87
C LEU A 496 2.13 16.83 20.75
N TRP A 497 2.63 17.79 19.97
CA TRP A 497 1.81 18.53 19.01
C TRP A 497 2.09 18.16 17.56
N ARG A 498 3.32 18.40 17.07
CA ARG A 498 3.65 18.29 15.63
C ARG A 498 3.51 16.85 15.12
N GLN A 499 4.01 15.90 15.90
CA GLN A 499 3.98 14.47 15.54
C GLN A 499 2.63 13.78 15.80
N SER A 500 1.80 14.33 16.69
CA SER A 500 0.49 13.77 17.04
C SER A 500 -0.65 14.48 16.30
N ALA A 501 -0.92 15.76 16.65
CA ALA A 501 -2.02 16.54 16.09
C ALA A 501 -1.72 17.11 14.70
N GLY A 502 -0.50 17.63 14.49
CA GLY A 502 -0.08 18.23 13.22
C GLY A 502 -0.17 17.28 12.02
N ARG A 503 0.28 16.04 12.20
CA ARG A 503 0.21 14.98 11.17
C ARG A 503 -1.21 14.48 10.85
N MET A 504 -2.18 14.66 11.75
CA MET A 504 -3.58 14.28 11.47
C MET A 504 -4.32 15.29 10.59
N VAL A 505 -3.92 16.56 10.63
CA VAL A 505 -4.65 17.66 9.97
C VAL A 505 -3.92 18.17 8.71
N ASN A 506 -2.59 18.33 8.75
CA ASN A 506 -1.80 18.92 7.67
C ASN A 506 -0.48 18.15 7.44
N ALA A 507 -0.56 16.94 6.88
CA ALA A 507 0.63 16.28 6.38
C ALA A 507 1.02 16.86 5.00
N PHE A 508 2.00 17.76 4.98
CA PHE A 508 2.61 18.28 3.74
C PHE A 508 3.27 17.15 2.91
N ASP A 509 3.78 16.11 3.58
CA ASP A 509 4.39 14.93 2.95
C ASP A 509 3.46 13.71 2.91
N HIS A 510 3.54 12.95 1.81
CA HIS A 510 2.78 11.71 1.58
C HIS A 510 1.24 11.85 1.57
N ALA A 511 0.72 13.02 1.21
CA ALA A 511 -0.71 13.19 1.00
C ALA A 511 -1.22 12.24 -0.10
N ARG A 512 -2.21 11.41 0.23
CA ARG A 512 -2.83 10.46 -0.71
C ARG A 512 -4.37 10.58 -0.63
N PRO A 513 -5.10 10.29 -1.71
CA PRO A 513 -6.56 10.36 -1.70
C PRO A 513 -7.18 9.40 -0.69
N VAL A 514 -8.40 9.70 -0.22
CA VAL A 514 -9.13 8.91 0.80
C VAL A 514 -9.29 7.44 0.39
N TRP A 515 -9.41 7.15 -0.91
CA TRP A 515 -9.56 5.78 -1.43
C TRP A 515 -8.23 5.00 -1.57
N PHE A 516 -7.08 5.59 -1.21
CA PHE A 516 -5.75 5.00 -1.39
C PHE A 516 -5.65 3.57 -0.82
N PHE A 517 -6.05 3.37 0.44
CA PHE A 517 -5.92 2.06 1.07
C PHE A 517 -6.85 1.01 0.44
N VAL A 518 -8.05 1.41 0.00
CA VAL A 518 -8.98 0.53 -0.72
C VAL A 518 -8.35 0.07 -2.03
N ALA A 519 -7.72 0.98 -2.78
CA ALA A 519 -6.98 0.64 -4.00
C ALA A 519 -5.75 -0.24 -3.71
N ALA A 520 -5.12 -0.09 -2.54
CA ALA A 520 -3.97 -0.88 -2.12
C ALA A 520 -4.31 -2.28 -1.59
N LEU A 521 -5.58 -2.59 -1.28
CA LEU A 521 -5.99 -3.88 -0.69
C LEU A 521 -5.49 -5.13 -1.46
N PRO A 522 -5.52 -5.18 -2.81
CA PRO A 522 -5.01 -6.32 -3.56
C PRO A 522 -3.51 -6.57 -3.34
N VAL A 523 -2.73 -5.52 -3.05
CA VAL A 523 -1.30 -5.60 -2.75
C VAL A 523 -1.08 -5.91 -1.28
N LEU A 524 -1.79 -5.21 -0.39
CA LEU A 524 -1.74 -5.40 1.07
C LEU A 524 -2.01 -6.85 1.50
N LEU A 525 -2.94 -7.50 0.81
CA LEU A 525 -3.40 -8.85 1.10
C LEU A 525 -2.88 -9.88 0.07
N TRP A 526 -1.95 -9.50 -0.79
CA TRP A 526 -1.30 -10.44 -1.70
C TRP A 526 -0.53 -11.50 -0.91
N PRO A 527 -0.58 -12.79 -1.30
CA PRO A 527 -1.27 -13.36 -2.46
C PRO A 527 -2.72 -13.77 -2.19
N TRP A 528 -3.15 -13.76 -0.93
CA TRP A 528 -4.40 -14.35 -0.48
C TRP A 528 -5.67 -13.66 -0.99
N ALA A 529 -5.61 -12.33 -1.24
CA ALA A 529 -6.73 -11.56 -1.81
C ALA A 529 -6.92 -11.76 -3.31
N TRP A 530 -5.95 -12.32 -4.04
CA TRP A 530 -6.10 -12.61 -5.48
C TRP A 530 -7.03 -13.82 -5.74
N ARG A 531 -7.55 -14.42 -4.67
CA ARG A 531 -8.57 -15.46 -4.71
C ARG A 531 -9.97 -14.84 -4.64
N LEU A 532 -10.64 -14.77 -5.79
CA LEU A 532 -12.02 -14.28 -5.89
C LEU A 532 -13.02 -14.93 -4.89
N PRO A 533 -12.97 -16.26 -4.61
CA PRO A 533 -13.87 -16.86 -3.62
C PRO A 533 -13.65 -16.34 -2.19
N THR A 534 -12.43 -15.94 -1.88
CA THR A 534 -12.04 -15.46 -0.55
C THR A 534 -12.62 -14.07 -0.26
N LEU A 535 -12.68 -13.18 -1.25
CA LEU A 535 -13.35 -11.88 -1.12
C LEU A 535 -14.85 -12.04 -0.89
N SER A 536 -15.51 -12.96 -1.60
CA SER A 536 -16.94 -13.23 -1.41
C SER A 536 -17.29 -13.82 -0.03
N GLY A 537 -16.33 -14.42 0.68
CA GLY A 537 -16.52 -14.94 2.04
C GLY A 537 -16.58 -13.84 3.11
N LEU A 538 -15.87 -12.73 2.90
CA LEU A 538 -15.86 -11.57 3.81
C LEU A 538 -17.23 -10.86 3.86
N PHE A 539 -18.01 -10.94 2.79
CA PHE A 539 -19.29 -10.24 2.63
C PHE A 539 -20.53 -11.14 2.72
N ARG A 540 -20.41 -12.38 3.25
CA ARG A 540 -21.58 -13.26 3.41
C ARG A 540 -22.52 -12.72 4.50
N ALA A 541 -23.83 -12.79 4.26
CA ALA A 541 -24.85 -12.28 5.19
C ALA A 541 -24.78 -12.93 6.60
N GLY A 542 -24.23 -14.15 6.73
CA GLY A 542 -24.00 -14.81 8.02
C GLY A 542 -22.79 -14.28 8.81
N THR A 543 -21.90 -13.52 8.17
CA THR A 543 -20.68 -12.98 8.79
C THR A 543 -21.01 -11.95 9.88
N TRP A 544 -22.13 -11.22 9.77
CA TRP A 544 -22.57 -10.28 10.81
C TRP A 544 -23.39 -10.94 11.93
N ALA A 545 -23.79 -12.21 11.78
CA ALA A 545 -24.47 -12.94 12.84
C ALA A 545 -23.50 -13.50 13.90
N ASP A 546 -22.24 -13.75 13.51
CA ASP A 546 -21.20 -14.25 14.41
C ASP A 546 -20.51 -13.07 15.15
N PRO A 547 -20.58 -13.00 16.50
CA PRO A 547 -19.86 -12.00 17.31
C PRO A 547 -18.37 -11.87 16.97
N ARG A 548 -17.71 -12.98 16.66
CA ARG A 548 -16.26 -13.03 16.36
C ARG A 548 -15.96 -12.37 15.02
N ALA A 549 -16.81 -12.62 14.03
CA ALA A 549 -16.66 -12.01 12.72
C ALA A 549 -17.01 -10.51 12.74
N ARG A 550 -17.97 -10.08 13.56
CA ARG A 550 -18.22 -8.64 13.84
C ARG A 550 -17.01 -7.97 14.47
N LEU A 551 -16.35 -8.61 15.44
CA LEU A 551 -15.11 -8.09 16.05
C LEU A 551 -14.02 -7.89 14.98
N LEU A 552 -13.76 -8.90 14.14
CA LEU A 552 -12.75 -8.81 13.07
C LEU A 552 -13.10 -7.73 12.04
N ALA A 553 -14.39 -7.59 11.69
CA ALA A 553 -14.86 -6.58 10.76
C ALA A 553 -14.71 -5.17 11.35
N ILE A 554 -15.11 -4.94 12.60
CA ILE A 554 -14.94 -3.64 13.27
C ILE A 554 -13.46 -3.31 13.34
N TRP A 555 -12.59 -4.25 13.73
CA TRP A 555 -11.15 -4.02 13.80
C TRP A 555 -10.57 -3.62 12.44
N GLY A 556 -10.81 -4.41 11.40
CA GLY A 556 -10.26 -4.16 10.07
C GLY A 556 -10.84 -2.91 9.40
N LEU A 557 -12.17 -2.74 9.44
CA LEU A 557 -12.86 -1.64 8.77
C LEU A 557 -12.65 -0.30 9.47
N SER A 558 -12.66 -0.26 10.81
CA SER A 558 -12.38 0.99 11.52
C SER A 558 -10.93 1.44 11.29
N THR A 559 -9.97 0.51 11.32
CA THR A 559 -8.58 0.82 10.99
C THR A 559 -8.46 1.37 9.56
N LEU A 560 -9.06 0.68 8.58
CA LEU A 560 -9.07 1.11 7.18
C LEU A 560 -9.68 2.50 7.02
N LEU A 561 -10.82 2.75 7.66
CA LEU A 561 -11.55 4.01 7.56
C LEU A 561 -10.77 5.16 8.22
N LEU A 562 -10.32 4.99 9.45
CA LEU A 562 -9.61 6.03 10.20
C LEU A 562 -8.31 6.44 9.49
N PHE A 563 -7.50 5.49 9.02
CA PHE A 563 -6.30 5.83 8.24
C PHE A 563 -6.62 6.38 6.85
N SER A 564 -7.76 6.02 6.25
CA SER A 564 -8.21 6.63 4.99
C SER A 564 -8.57 8.11 5.14
N LEU A 565 -9.02 8.52 6.32
CA LEU A 565 -9.38 9.91 6.62
C LEU A 565 -8.16 10.79 6.95
N ILE A 566 -7.04 10.21 7.38
CA ILE A 566 -5.79 10.95 7.66
C ILE A 566 -5.10 11.34 6.36
N SER A 567 -4.55 12.56 6.26
CA SER A 567 -3.96 13.09 5.03
C SER A 567 -2.74 12.27 4.56
N GLY A 568 -1.74 12.07 5.44
CA GLY A 568 -0.54 11.28 5.18
C GLY A 568 -0.83 9.79 5.20
N LYS A 569 -0.54 9.06 4.12
CA LYS A 569 -0.84 7.62 4.03
C LYS A 569 0.36 6.82 3.53
N GLN A 570 0.71 5.78 4.29
CA GLN A 570 1.69 4.78 3.91
C GLN A 570 1.12 3.37 4.11
N VAL A 571 1.50 2.44 3.22
CA VAL A 571 0.97 1.06 3.17
C VAL A 571 1.09 0.35 4.53
N HIS A 572 2.17 0.60 5.25
CA HIS A 572 2.46 -0.06 6.52
C HIS A 572 1.59 0.39 7.69
N TYR A 573 0.84 1.49 7.58
CA TYR A 573 -0.10 1.90 8.63
C TYR A 573 -1.19 0.85 8.89
N LEU A 574 -1.47 -0.03 7.91
CA LEU A 574 -2.42 -1.12 8.06
C LEU A 574 -1.81 -2.43 8.57
N LEU A 575 -0.50 -2.48 8.85
CA LEU A 575 0.15 -3.70 9.36
C LEU A 575 -0.55 -4.29 10.59
N PRO A 576 -0.93 -3.48 11.60
CA PRO A 576 -1.63 -4.00 12.78
C PRO A 576 -3.05 -4.53 12.50
N ALA A 577 -3.65 -4.24 11.34
CA ALA A 577 -4.93 -4.82 10.93
C ALA A 577 -4.80 -6.11 10.10
N LEU A 578 -3.60 -6.45 9.61
CA LEU A 578 -3.38 -7.67 8.83
C LEU A 578 -3.71 -8.97 9.60
N PRO A 579 -3.49 -9.10 10.92
CA PRO A 579 -3.97 -10.26 11.66
C PRO A 579 -5.49 -10.44 11.59
N ALA A 580 -6.26 -9.35 11.60
CA ALA A 580 -7.72 -9.38 11.46
C ALA A 580 -8.12 -9.97 10.10
N ALA A 581 -7.47 -9.48 9.04
CA ALA A 581 -7.65 -9.99 7.69
C ALA A 581 -7.24 -11.47 7.63
N ALA A 582 -6.08 -11.85 8.17
CA ALA A 582 -5.61 -13.23 8.16
C ALA A 582 -6.59 -14.20 8.86
N LEU A 583 -7.17 -13.80 9.99
CA LEU A 583 -8.21 -14.57 10.68
C LEU A 583 -9.49 -14.70 9.86
N ALA A 584 -9.94 -13.60 9.23
CA ALA A 584 -11.12 -13.62 8.38
C ALA A 584 -10.90 -14.46 7.10
N LEU A 585 -9.70 -14.41 6.51
CA LEU A 585 -9.28 -15.21 5.36
C LEU A 585 -9.13 -16.69 5.74
N ALA A 586 -8.67 -17.02 6.95
CA ALA A 586 -8.58 -18.38 7.46
C ALA A 586 -9.96 -19.03 7.67
N ALA A 587 -10.98 -18.23 7.96
CA ALA A 587 -12.36 -18.66 8.08
C ALA A 587 -13.04 -18.89 6.72
N ALA A 588 -12.46 -18.38 5.62
CA ALA A 588 -12.98 -18.61 4.27
C ALA A 588 -12.67 -20.04 3.78
N PRO A 589 -13.43 -20.57 2.80
CA PRO A 589 -13.17 -21.89 2.25
C PRO A 589 -11.73 -22.05 1.74
N ALA A 590 -11.11 -23.17 2.09
CA ALA A 590 -9.77 -23.51 1.64
C ALA A 590 -9.71 -23.56 0.09
N PRO A 591 -8.55 -23.25 -0.52
CA PRO A 591 -8.41 -23.27 -1.96
C PRO A 591 -8.61 -24.69 -2.50
N ARG A 592 -9.57 -24.85 -3.43
CA ARG A 592 -9.86 -26.15 -4.08
C ARG A 592 -8.89 -26.51 -5.20
N ARG A 593 -8.25 -25.50 -5.80
CA ARG A 593 -7.29 -25.65 -6.91
C ARG A 593 -6.04 -24.82 -6.61
N GLY A 594 -4.86 -25.43 -6.74
CA GLY A 594 -3.59 -24.76 -6.43
C GLY A 594 -2.92 -24.04 -7.59
N TRP A 595 -3.32 -24.25 -8.86
CA TRP A 595 -2.65 -23.65 -10.02
C TRP A 595 -2.66 -22.11 -10.02
N GLY A 596 -3.66 -21.49 -9.38
CA GLY A 596 -3.69 -20.03 -9.21
C GLY A 596 -2.50 -19.51 -8.40
N ALA A 597 -1.91 -20.31 -7.51
CA ALA A 597 -0.70 -19.96 -6.78
C ALA A 597 0.52 -19.88 -7.70
N LEU A 598 0.63 -20.79 -8.69
CA LEU A 598 1.69 -20.73 -9.70
C LEU A 598 1.62 -19.44 -10.51
N VAL A 599 0.41 -19.11 -10.99
CA VAL A 599 0.18 -17.87 -11.75
C VAL A 599 0.47 -16.64 -10.87
N ALA A 600 -0.03 -16.61 -9.64
CA ALA A 600 0.22 -15.50 -8.72
C ALA A 600 1.71 -15.31 -8.42
N CYS A 601 2.49 -16.39 -8.30
CA CYS A 601 3.93 -16.32 -8.11
C CYS A 601 4.65 -15.86 -9.38
N ALA A 602 4.33 -16.46 -10.53
CA ALA A 602 4.94 -16.13 -11.82
C ALA A 602 4.69 -14.67 -12.24
N LEU A 603 3.51 -14.12 -11.93
CA LEU A 603 3.18 -12.71 -12.16
C LEU A 603 4.09 -11.72 -11.41
N VAL A 604 4.82 -12.17 -10.39
CA VAL A 604 5.80 -11.36 -9.66
C VAL A 604 7.22 -11.74 -10.05
N THR A 605 7.57 -13.03 -10.04
CA THR A 605 8.95 -13.47 -10.28
C THR A 605 9.40 -13.23 -11.71
N VAL A 606 8.55 -13.43 -12.72
CA VAL A 606 8.93 -13.27 -14.13
C VAL A 606 9.24 -11.80 -14.46
N PRO A 607 8.37 -10.81 -14.15
CA PRO A 607 8.71 -9.41 -14.39
C PRO A 607 9.96 -8.94 -13.65
N VAL A 608 10.17 -9.41 -12.42
CA VAL A 608 11.37 -9.09 -11.63
C VAL A 608 12.64 -9.64 -12.28
N LEU A 609 12.63 -10.89 -12.74
CA LEU A 609 13.78 -11.49 -13.42
C LEU A 609 14.04 -10.84 -14.79
N ILE A 610 12.99 -10.48 -15.53
CA ILE A 610 13.12 -9.72 -16.78
C ILE A 610 13.75 -8.36 -16.49
N TRP A 611 13.26 -7.63 -15.49
CA TRP A 611 13.79 -6.33 -15.14
C TRP A 611 15.24 -6.41 -14.65
N ALA A 612 15.59 -7.39 -13.83
CA ALA A 612 16.97 -7.66 -13.41
C ALA A 612 17.87 -8.02 -14.61
N GLY A 613 17.38 -8.80 -15.57
CA GLY A 613 18.10 -9.08 -16.82
C GLY A 613 18.30 -7.84 -17.69
N LEU A 614 17.31 -6.94 -17.75
CA LEU A 614 17.43 -5.66 -18.46
C LEU A 614 18.44 -4.73 -17.77
N LEU A 615 18.45 -4.69 -16.44
CA LEU A 615 19.45 -3.95 -15.66
C LEU A 615 20.86 -4.50 -15.93
N ALA A 616 21.04 -5.82 -15.87
CA ALA A 616 22.32 -6.49 -16.15
C ALA A 616 22.81 -6.24 -17.59
N ALA A 617 21.90 -6.06 -18.54
CA ALA A 617 22.20 -5.74 -19.93
C ALA A 617 22.39 -4.23 -20.18
N GLY A 618 22.33 -3.37 -19.15
CA GLY A 618 22.40 -1.92 -19.28
C GLY A 618 21.22 -1.28 -20.02
N ARG A 619 20.11 -2.01 -20.19
CA ARG A 619 18.88 -1.58 -20.89
C ARG A 619 17.81 -1.03 -19.96
N ALA A 620 17.99 -1.20 -18.65
CA ALA A 620 17.24 -0.53 -17.62
C ALA A 620 18.21 0.24 -16.71
N LYS A 621 17.70 1.27 -16.04
CA LYS A 621 18.47 2.13 -15.14
C LYS A 621 17.71 2.30 -13.84
N ILE A 622 18.44 2.51 -12.76
CA ILE A 622 17.90 2.96 -11.47
C ILE A 622 18.50 4.36 -11.25
N ASP A 623 17.64 5.34 -10.99
CA ASP A 623 18.04 6.73 -10.74
C ASP A 623 18.96 7.35 -11.83
N GLY A 624 18.83 6.88 -13.08
CA GLY A 624 19.64 7.35 -14.22
C GLY A 624 20.97 6.61 -14.43
N GLY A 625 21.42 5.84 -13.44
CA GLY A 625 22.61 5.00 -13.47
C GLY A 625 22.35 3.59 -14.03
N ALA A 626 23.34 3.04 -14.74
CA ALA A 626 23.33 1.64 -15.16
C ALA A 626 23.87 0.77 -14.02
N VAL A 627 23.10 -0.23 -13.58
CA VAL A 627 23.54 -1.21 -12.59
C VAL A 627 24.45 -2.23 -13.29
N THR A 628 25.75 -1.93 -13.37
CA THR A 628 26.73 -2.81 -14.03
C THR A 628 27.13 -4.00 -13.14
N ALA A 629 26.81 -3.95 -11.84
CA ALA A 629 27.18 -4.96 -10.86
C ALA A 629 26.30 -6.23 -10.86
N LEU A 630 25.29 -6.34 -11.73
CA LEU A 630 24.46 -7.54 -11.86
C LEU A 630 25.23 -8.68 -12.56
N GLY A 631 26.10 -9.33 -11.81
CA GLY A 631 26.88 -10.46 -12.31
C GLY A 631 25.97 -11.65 -12.69
N PRO A 632 26.33 -12.43 -13.73
CA PRO A 632 25.51 -13.54 -14.25
C PRO A 632 25.16 -14.59 -13.19
N LEU A 633 26.02 -14.78 -12.18
CA LEU A 633 25.78 -15.69 -11.06
C LEU A 633 24.57 -15.27 -10.21
N THR A 634 24.35 -13.97 -9.98
CA THR A 634 23.23 -13.48 -9.17
C THR A 634 21.89 -13.73 -9.87
N LEU A 635 21.84 -13.46 -11.17
CA LEU A 635 20.66 -13.73 -12.01
C LEU A 635 20.39 -15.24 -12.13
N LEU A 636 21.45 -16.05 -12.28
CA LEU A 636 21.35 -17.51 -12.30
C LEU A 636 20.77 -18.04 -10.99
N LEU A 637 21.29 -17.57 -9.85
CA LEU A 637 20.81 -17.98 -8.52
C LEU A 637 19.35 -17.55 -8.29
N ALA A 638 19.00 -16.30 -8.63
CA ALA A 638 17.62 -15.83 -8.52
C ALA A 638 16.65 -16.62 -9.41
N THR A 639 17.09 -16.97 -10.62
CA THR A 639 16.34 -17.82 -11.56
C THR A 639 16.18 -19.24 -11.03
N ALA A 640 17.24 -19.84 -10.50
CA ALA A 640 17.20 -21.17 -9.88
C ALA A 640 16.23 -21.20 -8.70
N VAL A 641 16.28 -20.21 -7.81
CA VAL A 641 15.34 -20.08 -6.69
C VAL A 641 13.90 -19.91 -7.19
N ALA A 642 13.67 -19.11 -8.23
CA ALA A 642 12.34 -18.96 -8.83
C ALA A 642 11.82 -20.28 -9.41
N LEU A 643 12.64 -21.01 -10.16
CA LEU A 643 12.26 -22.28 -10.79
C LEU A 643 12.00 -23.38 -9.75
N LEU A 644 12.88 -23.51 -8.74
CA LEU A 644 12.70 -24.44 -7.63
C LEU A 644 11.45 -24.10 -6.82
N GLY A 645 11.23 -22.81 -6.54
CA GLY A 645 10.03 -22.33 -5.86
C GLY A 645 8.76 -22.61 -6.65
N LEU A 646 8.73 -22.36 -7.95
CA LEU A 646 7.61 -22.69 -8.83
C LEU A 646 7.37 -24.20 -8.91
N GLY A 647 8.43 -25.01 -8.98
CA GLY A 647 8.33 -26.48 -8.94
C GLY A 647 7.72 -26.98 -7.62
N ALA A 648 8.16 -26.42 -6.49
CA ALA A 648 7.63 -26.76 -5.18
C ALA A 648 6.17 -26.30 -5.00
N ILE A 649 5.81 -25.10 -5.49
CA ILE A 649 4.42 -24.62 -5.56
C ILE A 649 3.59 -25.56 -6.45
N HIS A 650 4.14 -26.06 -7.55
CA HIS A 650 3.43 -26.97 -8.46
C HIS A 650 3.10 -28.30 -7.78
N LEU A 651 4.07 -28.88 -7.08
CA LEU A 651 3.90 -30.09 -6.27
C LEU A 651 2.88 -29.87 -5.15
N ALA A 652 3.01 -28.78 -4.40
CA ALA A 652 2.07 -28.40 -3.35
C ALA A 652 0.67 -28.11 -3.89
N ALA A 653 0.54 -27.52 -5.08
CA ALA A 653 -0.74 -27.20 -5.70
C ALA A 653 -1.58 -28.43 -6.02
N ARG A 654 -0.93 -29.59 -6.23
CA ARG A 654 -1.57 -30.89 -6.47
C ARG A 654 -1.97 -31.60 -5.18
N ARG A 655 -1.19 -31.45 -4.10
CA ARG A 655 -1.36 -32.20 -2.84
C ARG A 655 -2.01 -31.39 -1.72
N VAL A 656 -1.54 -30.17 -1.50
CA VAL A 656 -1.92 -29.29 -0.39
C VAL A 656 -2.06 -27.83 -0.89
N PRO A 657 -3.16 -27.47 -1.59
CA PRO A 657 -3.29 -26.16 -2.23
C PRO A 657 -3.11 -24.95 -1.30
N HIS A 658 -3.44 -25.09 -0.01
CA HIS A 658 -3.19 -24.05 0.99
C HIS A 658 -1.71 -23.73 1.12
N LEU A 659 -0.86 -24.76 1.19
CA LEU A 659 0.59 -24.60 1.30
C LEU A 659 1.16 -23.96 0.03
N ALA A 660 0.65 -24.34 -1.14
CA ALA A 660 1.03 -23.72 -2.42
C ALA A 660 0.84 -22.19 -2.40
N TRP A 661 -0.29 -21.70 -1.88
CA TRP A 661 -0.53 -20.26 -1.72
C TRP A 661 0.37 -19.61 -0.68
N ALA A 662 0.67 -20.31 0.42
CA ALA A 662 1.58 -19.80 1.46
C ALA A 662 3.03 -19.67 0.97
N MET A 663 3.41 -20.41 -0.07
CA MET A 663 4.76 -20.36 -0.67
C MET A 663 4.94 -19.21 -1.66
N VAL A 664 3.86 -18.60 -2.17
CA VAL A 664 3.93 -17.57 -3.23
C VAL A 664 4.75 -16.36 -2.79
N ALA A 665 4.40 -15.72 -1.66
CA ALA A 665 5.11 -14.53 -1.21
C ALA A 665 6.57 -14.82 -0.82
N PRO A 666 6.89 -15.86 -0.02
CA PRO A 666 8.28 -16.19 0.30
C PRO A 666 9.16 -16.43 -0.93
N VAL A 667 8.68 -17.21 -1.92
CA VAL A 667 9.42 -17.47 -3.16
C VAL A 667 9.65 -16.18 -3.92
N ALA A 668 8.60 -15.40 -4.15
CA ALA A 668 8.70 -14.14 -4.88
C ALA A 668 9.60 -13.11 -4.19
N LEU A 669 9.55 -13.00 -2.86
CA LEU A 669 10.42 -12.11 -2.08
C LEU A 669 11.88 -12.55 -2.12
N LEU A 670 12.16 -13.85 -1.99
CA LEU A 670 13.53 -14.38 -2.11
C LEU A 670 14.09 -14.15 -3.51
N THR A 671 13.31 -14.45 -4.56
CA THR A 671 13.70 -14.15 -5.94
C THR A 671 13.97 -12.67 -6.13
N MET A 672 13.10 -11.79 -5.63
CA MET A 672 13.28 -10.34 -5.75
C MET A 672 14.53 -9.84 -5.03
N HIS A 673 14.77 -10.26 -3.79
CA HIS A 673 15.96 -9.84 -3.05
C HIS A 673 17.23 -10.36 -3.71
N LEU A 674 17.27 -11.62 -4.18
CA LEU A 674 18.44 -12.15 -4.88
C LEU A 674 18.69 -11.45 -6.22
N ALA A 675 17.63 -11.25 -7.02
CA ALA A 675 17.73 -10.63 -8.32
C ALA A 675 18.15 -9.15 -8.22
N LEU A 676 17.69 -8.44 -7.19
CA LEU A 676 17.95 -7.01 -7.01
C LEU A 676 19.09 -6.72 -6.03
N ARG A 677 19.71 -7.74 -5.42
CA ARG A 677 20.76 -7.55 -4.41
C ARG A 677 21.87 -6.59 -4.88
N PRO A 678 22.50 -6.76 -6.06
CA PRO A 678 23.55 -5.85 -6.49
C PRO A 678 23.07 -4.41 -6.61
N ALA A 679 21.91 -4.21 -7.25
CA ALA A 679 21.28 -2.89 -7.36
C ALA A 679 21.00 -2.25 -5.99
N LEU A 680 20.49 -3.03 -5.05
CA LEU A 680 20.19 -2.56 -3.69
C LEU A 680 21.47 -2.08 -2.98
N PHE A 681 22.56 -2.86 -3.04
CA PHE A 681 23.84 -2.46 -2.43
C PHE A 681 24.53 -1.31 -3.19
N GLU A 682 24.32 -1.19 -4.50
CA GLU A 682 24.93 -0.13 -5.29
C GLU A 682 24.29 1.24 -5.03
N HIS A 683 22.96 1.28 -4.79
CA HIS A 683 22.19 2.54 -4.72
C HIS A 683 21.73 2.91 -3.30
N PHE A 684 21.81 2.01 -2.33
CA PHE A 684 21.27 2.23 -0.98
C PHE A 684 22.25 1.92 0.15
N ASP A 685 23.48 1.49 -0.14
CA ASP A 685 24.44 1.09 0.89
C ASP A 685 25.25 2.28 1.42
N SER A 686 24.81 2.82 2.57
CA SER A 686 25.55 3.85 3.31
C SER A 686 26.97 3.43 3.73
N ALA A 687 27.28 2.12 3.75
CA ALA A 687 28.61 1.64 4.16
C ALA A 687 29.71 2.01 3.16
N ARG A 688 29.36 2.38 1.92
CA ARG A 688 30.33 2.81 0.91
C ARG A 688 31.15 4.02 1.33
N PHE A 689 30.57 4.93 2.11
CA PHE A 689 31.29 6.08 2.67
C PHE A 689 31.84 5.83 4.07
N ALA A 690 31.55 4.68 4.70
CA ALA A 690 31.89 4.45 6.10
C ALA A 690 33.39 4.51 6.38
N THR A 691 34.23 4.02 5.47
CA THR A 691 35.70 4.05 5.63
C THR A 691 36.22 5.49 5.58
N GLU A 692 35.79 6.30 4.62
CA GLU A 692 36.22 7.69 4.51
C GLU A 692 35.71 8.53 5.67
N LEU A 693 34.45 8.32 6.07
CA LEU A 693 33.82 9.03 7.17
C LEU A 693 34.38 8.64 8.55
N SER A 694 34.70 7.37 8.78
CA SER A 694 35.34 6.92 10.03
C SER A 694 36.79 7.38 10.17
N ARG A 695 37.44 7.67 9.05
CA ARG A 695 38.78 8.28 8.97
C ARG A 695 38.72 9.79 8.78
N ALA A 696 37.53 10.39 8.89
CA ALA A 696 37.40 11.82 8.79
C ALA A 696 38.27 12.48 9.88
N PRO A 697 39.08 13.47 9.52
CA PRO A 697 39.96 14.11 10.49
C PRO A 697 39.18 14.85 11.58
N GLU A 698 39.84 15.19 12.69
CA GLU A 698 39.26 16.08 13.72
C GLU A 698 38.78 17.41 13.14
N ALA A 699 39.25 17.79 11.95
CA ALA A 699 38.80 18.91 11.16
C ALA A 699 37.33 18.84 10.70
N GLY A 700 36.62 17.71 10.89
CA GLY A 700 35.17 17.64 10.72
C GLY A 700 34.68 17.18 9.35
N VAL A 701 33.36 16.96 9.28
CA VAL A 701 32.65 16.46 8.09
C VAL A 701 31.47 17.35 7.78
N ALA A 702 31.32 17.71 6.51
CA ALA A 702 30.16 18.42 5.99
C ALA A 702 29.46 17.65 4.87
N ILE A 703 28.17 17.93 4.68
CA ILE A 703 27.37 17.43 3.57
C ILE A 703 26.59 18.56 2.90
N VAL A 704 26.58 18.58 1.56
CA VAL A 704 26.01 19.63 0.72
C VAL A 704 25.08 19.02 -0.33
N GLY A 705 23.95 19.67 -0.60
CA GLY A 705 23.03 19.27 -1.68
C GLY A 705 22.28 17.96 -1.44
N TYR A 706 22.38 17.37 -0.24
CA TYR A 706 21.74 16.11 0.13
C TYR A 706 20.84 16.27 1.36
N PRO A 707 19.59 15.75 1.35
CA PRO A 707 18.66 15.86 2.47
C PRO A 707 19.03 14.87 3.59
N TYR A 708 20.15 15.10 4.27
CA TYR A 708 20.73 14.22 5.28
C TYR A 708 19.77 13.98 6.46
N GLN A 709 19.54 12.72 6.79
CA GLN A 709 18.61 12.28 7.83
C GLN A 709 19.22 11.19 8.74
N GLY A 710 20.56 11.17 8.85
CA GLY A 710 21.33 10.28 9.72
C GLY A 710 21.76 8.98 9.06
N GLU A 711 21.89 8.95 7.73
CA GLU A 711 22.20 7.74 6.97
C GLU A 711 23.55 7.12 7.34
N PHE A 712 24.51 7.93 7.80
CA PHE A 712 25.88 7.52 8.03
C PHE A 712 26.27 7.31 9.50
N GLY A 713 25.53 7.88 10.46
CA GLY A 713 25.96 7.97 11.85
C GLY A 713 26.32 6.61 12.48
N PHE A 714 25.41 5.64 12.40
CA PHE A 714 25.69 4.27 12.85
C PHE A 714 26.71 3.55 11.97
N THR A 715 26.54 3.61 10.64
CA THR A 715 27.33 2.83 9.69
C THR A 715 28.80 3.20 9.72
N ALA A 716 29.11 4.50 9.84
CA ALA A 716 30.47 5.04 9.96
C ALA A 716 30.94 5.20 11.42
N ARG A 717 30.12 4.83 12.41
CA ARG A 717 30.43 4.97 13.84
C ARG A 717 30.81 6.38 14.25
N LEU A 718 30.13 7.37 13.70
CA LEU A 718 30.47 8.77 13.90
C LEU A 718 30.41 9.15 15.39
N THR A 719 31.41 9.88 15.85
CA THR A 719 31.49 10.47 17.19
C THR A 719 31.13 11.95 17.18
N THR A 720 31.18 12.59 16.01
CA THR A 720 30.82 13.99 15.80
C THR A 720 29.67 14.10 14.78
N PRO A 721 28.83 15.15 14.89
CA PRO A 721 27.80 15.43 13.88
C PRO A 721 28.40 15.76 12.50
N ILE A 722 27.67 15.42 11.45
CA ILE A 722 27.91 15.94 10.09
C ILE A 722 27.23 17.31 9.98
N GLN A 723 27.97 18.32 9.56
CA GLN A 723 27.41 19.65 9.29
C GLN A 723 26.67 19.64 7.96
N VAL A 724 25.38 19.98 7.96
CA VAL A 724 24.59 20.12 6.73
C VAL A 724 24.73 21.57 6.29
N LEU A 725 25.39 21.81 5.15
CA LEU A 725 25.68 23.16 4.65
C LEU A 725 24.77 23.51 3.47
N ALA A 726 24.39 24.78 3.39
CA ALA A 726 23.90 25.39 2.16
C ALA A 726 25.08 25.63 1.18
N GLU A 727 24.78 25.75 -0.12
CA GLU A 727 25.82 25.90 -1.16
C GLU A 727 26.68 27.15 -0.96
N ASP A 728 26.11 28.23 -0.45
CA ASP A 728 26.81 29.49 -0.18
C ASP A 728 27.70 29.46 1.08
N GLU A 729 27.50 28.47 1.96
CA GLU A 729 28.29 28.29 3.19
C GLU A 729 29.58 27.48 2.93
N VAL A 730 29.66 26.76 1.81
CA VAL A 730 30.74 25.81 1.51
C VAL A 730 32.10 26.52 1.51
N ALA A 731 32.24 27.64 0.81
CA ALA A 731 33.51 28.35 0.69
C ALA A 731 34.04 28.83 2.06
N GLY A 732 33.14 29.33 2.91
CA GLY A 732 33.48 29.74 4.27
C GLY A 732 33.90 28.56 5.15
N TRP A 733 33.20 27.43 5.03
CA TRP A 733 33.52 26.22 5.77
C TRP A 733 34.87 25.64 5.39
N VAL A 734 35.18 25.56 4.08
CA VAL A 734 36.45 25.06 3.55
C VAL A 734 37.64 25.83 4.13
N GLY A 735 37.56 27.16 4.22
CA GLY A 735 38.63 27.98 4.77
C GLY A 735 38.87 27.78 6.28
N GLN A 736 37.87 27.26 7.01
CA GLN A 736 37.92 27.05 8.47
C GLN A 736 38.32 25.63 8.87
N HIS A 737 38.21 24.65 7.96
CA HIS A 737 38.37 23.23 8.25
C HIS A 737 39.43 22.57 7.35
N PRO A 738 40.71 22.98 7.43
CA PRO A 738 41.79 22.35 6.65
C PRO A 738 41.88 20.85 6.96
N GLY A 739 42.02 20.02 5.93
CA GLY A 739 41.94 18.56 6.05
C GLY A 739 40.52 17.99 6.25
N GLY A 740 39.46 18.80 6.32
CA GLY A 740 38.08 18.35 6.47
C GLY A 740 37.58 17.47 5.31
N LEU A 741 36.44 16.81 5.50
CA LEU A 741 35.79 15.98 4.47
C LEU A 741 34.43 16.56 4.08
N ILE A 742 34.18 16.74 2.78
CA ILE A 742 32.89 17.21 2.24
C ILE A 742 32.25 16.10 1.41
N LEU A 743 31.01 15.74 1.73
CA LEU A 743 30.13 14.95 0.88
C LEU A 743 29.25 15.90 0.05
N SER A 744 29.37 15.89 -1.26
CA SER A 744 28.58 16.76 -2.15
C SER A 744 27.68 15.93 -3.06
N ALA A 745 26.41 16.28 -3.14
CA ALA A 745 25.51 15.83 -4.22
C ALA A 745 25.40 16.85 -5.37
N SER A 746 26.07 17.98 -5.23
CA SER A 746 26.10 19.13 -6.15
C SER A 746 27.50 19.25 -6.77
N ASP A 747 27.84 20.42 -7.31
CA ASP A 747 29.16 20.67 -7.89
C ASP A 747 30.30 20.41 -6.89
N ALA A 748 31.47 20.08 -7.43
CA ALA A 748 32.68 19.86 -6.64
C ALA A 748 33.09 21.17 -5.93
N PRO A 749 33.56 21.11 -4.67
CA PRO A 749 34.15 22.28 -4.02
C PRO A 749 35.38 22.75 -4.81
N GLU A 750 35.62 24.07 -4.84
CA GLU A 750 36.72 24.68 -5.63
C GLU A 750 38.11 24.11 -5.28
N THR A 751 38.27 23.63 -4.04
CA THR A 751 39.50 23.02 -3.54
C THR A 751 39.18 21.70 -2.83
N GLY A 752 39.83 20.61 -3.23
CA GLY A 752 39.69 19.31 -2.59
C GLY A 752 40.05 18.17 -3.53
N THR A 753 40.55 17.06 -2.97
CA THR A 753 40.85 15.85 -3.75
C THR A 753 39.67 14.90 -3.60
N GLU A 754 39.11 14.43 -4.71
CA GLU A 754 38.06 13.41 -4.65
C GLU A 754 38.64 12.09 -4.12
N VAL A 755 38.02 11.56 -3.06
CA VAL A 755 38.45 10.33 -2.38
C VAL A 755 37.42 9.20 -2.50
N GLY A 756 36.24 9.47 -3.05
CA GLY A 756 35.26 8.44 -3.35
C GLY A 756 33.96 8.96 -3.93
N GLU A 757 33.24 8.09 -4.62
CA GLU A 757 31.93 8.36 -5.21
C GLU A 757 30.97 7.16 -4.97
N ALA A 758 29.70 7.44 -4.72
CA ALA A 758 28.66 6.41 -4.66
C ALA A 758 27.24 6.97 -4.79
N TRP A 759 26.33 6.15 -5.27
CA TRP A 759 24.89 6.43 -5.26
C TRP A 759 24.29 6.13 -3.88
N LEU A 760 23.45 7.05 -3.39
CA LEU A 760 22.67 6.84 -2.17
C LEU A 760 21.27 7.45 -2.31
N ALA A 761 20.26 6.59 -2.33
CA ALA A 761 18.84 6.95 -2.31
C ALA A 761 18.43 7.98 -3.38
N GLY A 762 18.93 7.80 -4.61
CA GLY A 762 18.61 8.66 -5.76
C GLY A 762 19.54 9.86 -5.96
N HIS A 763 20.58 10.00 -5.15
CA HIS A 763 21.60 11.03 -5.30
C HIS A 763 22.97 10.40 -5.55
N GLU A 764 23.73 10.93 -6.50
CA GLU A 764 25.15 10.65 -6.64
C GLU A 764 25.90 11.52 -5.64
N LEU A 765 26.59 10.90 -4.69
CA LEU A 765 27.39 11.59 -3.68
C LEU A 765 28.86 11.41 -4.01
N ARG A 766 29.63 12.49 -3.87
CA ARG A 766 31.08 12.50 -4.02
C ARG A 766 31.73 13.03 -2.74
N ALA A 767 32.80 12.37 -2.32
CA ALA A 767 33.55 12.71 -1.13
C ALA A 767 34.84 13.43 -1.51
N TYR A 768 35.05 14.63 -0.97
CA TYR A 768 36.21 15.48 -1.22
C TYR A 768 36.98 15.70 0.08
N ARG A 769 38.28 15.39 0.07
CA ARG A 769 39.19 15.68 1.17
C ARG A 769 39.89 17.01 0.92
N LEU A 770 39.74 17.93 1.86
CA LEU A 770 40.35 19.25 1.79
C LEU A 770 41.87 19.17 2.00
N PRO A 771 42.64 20.11 1.42
CA PRO A 771 44.10 20.16 1.57
C PRO A 771 44.54 20.41 3.01
#